data_AF-A0A7C3TFF7-F1
#
_entry.id   AF-A0A7C3TFF7-F1
#
_cell.length_a   1.000
_cell.length_b   1.000
_cell.length_c   1.000
_cell.angle_alpha   90.00
_cell.angle_beta   90.00
_cell.angle_gamma   90.00
#
_symmetry.space_group_name_H-M   'P 1'
#
loop_
_entity.id
_entity.type
_entity.pdbx_description
1 polymer ?
#
loop_
_entity_poly.entity_id
_entity_poly.type
_entity_poly.pdbx_seq_one_letter_code
_entity_poly.pdbx_strand_id
1 'polypeptide(L)'
;MEPRGPGRLLPLIVLLLFVAIAVGIFGAYVWLTWNINQSMYSAKAGVDWFRTVFYDGLTFEVSALLALLLLNPIPWRSDLFDAFSSLVAATSPVLRPTSMKPSRALWIFWQFTKWVLAFAIFVNSNGVPGLGNIVIAVSMMLRGYGDWKLVPKIFFSPIQPLEAQEIIDAIPTMEIQYKVMRDVLTLLLAVLAVRFFLRFVKNLSRGQIGSSLNGLFLCLSCIVFSIILGAGYWEMDATTPFAFIALLTVLVSLIVASFVSKTAVPEGRTFSRGKRSATILIGVALLLILLINIGVMGWYRLNWNNNWTQYEWQPLTRKQIAVTRWAAGIENIQVSPLESIPSGNVSMILSLVRQWDRDAAFTKMKNQIGVNWMTLSDAYIVYLGGREYWVGPTTVLYPSDDWISHHLIYTHASRVIMMDSHTGEYVSPSEAFGVPGEPRIYYGEGFYDEVYVHVKGFSEIENVSYAGEPDYVLSGWQRMLWFAISGQFGFAFSPPQESIEMLYNRDLFERVQSLLITGLDVDPAAYLVTDGRRLYAAVQVFIDYGLQSGFAASNYLRFLGVVLVDIENGEMRGYAVAKRGPEDFLADFYMNYYGWEEPPEWLVPQLRYPEQLLGTQEEPRGQLDVDFRYHVNDAFVWRSGSDFYERPGGTEVLYILHTVGNRAYFVGLQLVEYEASPGKNLAGLYLVYGGGRLGEVQFYHSTPRANATQLIGPSAALQALETDDYVRTQLTLLTNSRLGNILLYSIGGKLYYFIPVYITTTTAGGVITKMAFMGVVDAATGSKVATGPDALSAYSSLIGATPTTGWQERFQRVLDLISSEGIDAIKTQKVFANVEIKLNETSYVAESDWAGARGAIKELIDNYAKKMGASEIFYWEVDDNNMGLGVLTSERGVVKLYYVILKYK
;
A
#
# COMPACT_ATOMS: atom_id res chain seq x y z
N MET A 1 11.50 -72.48 12.07
CA MET A 1 11.96 -71.38 12.95
C MET A 1 13.28 -70.92 12.40
N GLU A 2 13.29 -69.79 11.70
CA GLU A 2 14.50 -69.07 11.30
C GLU A 2 14.58 -67.80 12.16
N PRO A 3 15.74 -67.45 12.73
CA PRO A 3 15.87 -66.26 13.56
C PRO A 3 15.87 -65.01 12.67
N ARG A 4 14.83 -64.18 12.76
CA ARG A 4 14.84 -62.82 12.20
C ARG A 4 15.91 -62.02 12.95
N GLY A 5 17.06 -61.80 12.32
CA GLY A 5 18.19 -61.07 12.90
C GLY A 5 17.83 -59.61 13.28
N PRO A 6 18.52 -59.03 14.28
CA PRO A 6 18.28 -57.67 14.80
C PRO A 6 18.70 -56.53 13.83
N GLY A 7 19.18 -56.85 12.62
CA GLY A 7 19.76 -55.88 11.68
C GLY A 7 18.79 -54.93 10.95
N ARG A 8 17.47 -55.08 11.10
CA ARG A 8 16.47 -54.20 10.43
C ARG A 8 16.00 -53.00 11.26
N LEU A 9 16.29 -52.96 12.56
CA LEU A 9 15.88 -51.87 13.46
C LEU A 9 16.94 -50.77 13.61
N LEU A 10 18.22 -51.10 13.48
CA LEU A 10 19.34 -50.15 13.57
C LEU A 10 19.22 -48.96 12.59
N PRO A 11 18.98 -49.15 11.27
CA PRO A 11 18.84 -48.02 10.35
C PRO A 11 17.61 -47.15 10.66
N LEU A 12 16.52 -47.74 11.16
CA LEU A 12 15.32 -47.00 11.57
C LEU A 12 15.59 -46.14 12.81
N ILE A 13 16.32 -46.67 13.79
CA ILE A 13 16.69 -45.94 15.02
C ILE A 13 17.66 -44.80 14.68
N VAL A 14 18.64 -45.05 13.80
CA VAL A 14 19.56 -44.00 13.32
C VAL A 14 18.80 -42.91 12.57
N LEU A 15 17.85 -43.26 11.70
CA LEU A 15 16.99 -42.30 11.02
C LEU A 15 16.14 -41.47 12.00
N LEU A 16 15.51 -42.11 12.98
CA LEU A 16 14.70 -41.41 14.00
C LEU A 16 15.55 -40.48 14.86
N LEU A 17 16.77 -40.89 15.22
CA LEU A 17 17.72 -40.05 15.94
C LEU A 17 18.14 -38.83 15.10
N PHE A 18 18.44 -39.04 13.82
CA PHE A 18 18.76 -37.94 12.90
C PHE A 18 17.60 -36.95 12.76
N VAL A 19 16.38 -37.46 12.59
CA VAL A 19 15.16 -36.63 12.55
C VAL A 19 14.98 -35.87 13.86
N ALA A 20 15.17 -36.51 15.02
CA ALA A 20 15.05 -35.86 16.32
C ALA A 20 16.09 -34.75 16.51
N ILE A 21 17.35 -34.98 16.08
CA ILE A 21 18.41 -33.96 16.11
C ILE A 21 18.08 -32.82 15.16
N ALA A 22 17.64 -33.11 13.93
CA ALA A 22 17.26 -32.09 12.96
C ALA A 22 16.10 -31.22 13.47
N VAL A 23 15.07 -31.83 14.07
CA VAL A 23 13.95 -31.11 14.72
C VAL A 23 14.44 -30.27 15.90
N GLY A 24 15.37 -30.79 16.71
CA GLY A 24 15.95 -30.05 17.83
C GLY A 24 16.76 -28.83 17.38
N ILE A 25 17.60 -28.97 16.35
CA ILE A 25 18.37 -27.87 15.75
C ILE A 25 17.42 -26.83 15.14
N PHE A 26 16.42 -27.27 14.38
CA PHE A 26 15.42 -26.38 13.79
C PHE A 26 14.64 -25.61 14.88
N GLY A 27 14.22 -26.28 15.95
CA GLY A 27 13.54 -25.64 17.08
C GLY A 27 14.44 -24.62 17.79
N ALA A 28 15.72 -24.93 18.00
CA ALA A 28 16.69 -24.00 18.58
C ALA A 28 16.92 -22.78 17.68
N TYR A 29 16.93 -22.97 16.36
CA TYR A 29 17.05 -21.88 15.39
C TYR A 29 15.84 -20.96 15.41
N VAL A 30 14.62 -21.52 15.33
CA VAL A 30 13.38 -20.73 15.42
C VAL A 30 13.32 -19.94 16.74
N TRP A 31 13.69 -20.57 17.85
CA TRP A 31 13.76 -19.90 19.15
C TRP A 31 14.80 -18.77 19.16
N LEU A 32 15.96 -18.96 18.53
CA LEU A 32 16.97 -17.92 18.38
C LEU A 32 16.44 -16.74 17.56
N THR A 33 15.80 -16.99 16.41
CA THR A 33 15.18 -15.94 15.58
C THR A 33 14.13 -15.16 16.37
N TRP A 34 13.29 -15.84 17.16
CA TRP A 34 12.30 -15.17 18.02
C TRP A 34 12.97 -14.28 19.07
N ASN A 35 14.08 -14.71 19.66
CA ASN A 35 14.81 -13.87 20.62
C ASN A 35 15.49 -12.66 19.96
N ILE A 36 16.04 -12.83 18.75
CA ILE A 36 16.62 -11.74 17.97
C ILE A 36 15.54 -10.67 17.71
N ASN A 37 14.39 -11.08 17.17
CA ASN A 37 13.27 -10.17 16.93
C ASN A 37 12.78 -9.51 18.24
N GLN A 38 12.57 -10.29 19.30
CA GLN A 38 12.12 -9.76 20.58
C GLN A 38 13.08 -8.70 21.14
N SER A 39 14.38 -8.98 21.15
CA SER A 39 15.40 -8.07 21.66
C SER A 39 15.47 -6.80 20.83
N MET A 40 15.49 -6.95 19.50
CA MET A 40 15.56 -5.83 18.56
C MET A 40 14.33 -4.92 18.71
N TYR A 41 13.12 -5.45 18.60
CA TYR A 41 11.89 -4.63 18.68
C TYR A 41 11.65 -4.04 20.06
N SER A 42 12.02 -4.75 21.13
CA SER A 42 11.93 -4.20 22.48
C SER A 42 12.89 -3.01 22.68
N ALA A 43 14.07 -3.04 22.07
CA ALA A 43 15.06 -1.98 22.19
C ALA A 43 14.79 -0.82 21.23
N LYS A 44 14.44 -1.12 19.98
CA LYS A 44 14.33 -0.15 18.88
C LYS A 44 12.93 0.45 18.72
N ALA A 45 11.88 -0.26 19.12
CA ALA A 45 10.50 0.20 19.00
C ALA A 45 9.75 0.28 20.35
N GLY A 46 10.32 -0.26 21.43
CA GLY A 46 9.61 -0.39 22.72
C GLY A 46 8.44 -1.38 22.67
N VAL A 47 8.44 -2.31 21.70
CA VAL A 47 7.33 -3.25 21.46
C VAL A 47 7.74 -4.68 21.85
N ASP A 48 6.85 -5.38 22.55
CA ASP A 48 6.97 -6.82 22.78
C ASP A 48 6.54 -7.58 21.51
N TRP A 49 7.51 -7.90 20.65
CA TRP A 49 7.28 -8.54 19.35
C TRP A 49 6.52 -9.86 19.48
N PHE A 50 6.91 -10.72 20.42
CA PHE A 50 6.30 -12.04 20.59
C PHE A 50 4.82 -11.91 20.98
N ARG A 51 4.50 -11.03 21.95
CA ARG A 51 3.09 -10.78 22.30
C ARG A 51 2.32 -10.17 21.14
N THR A 52 2.93 -9.23 20.41
CA THR A 52 2.27 -8.52 19.30
C THR A 52 1.95 -9.45 18.13
N VAL A 53 2.90 -10.27 17.67
CA VAL A 53 2.71 -11.15 16.50
C VAL A 53 1.81 -12.35 16.83
N PHE A 54 1.86 -12.86 18.06
CA PHE A 54 1.07 -14.03 18.49
C PHE A 54 -0.19 -13.67 19.28
N TYR A 55 -0.71 -12.45 19.15
CA TYR A 55 -1.97 -11.99 19.76
C TYR A 55 -2.04 -12.25 21.27
N ASP A 56 -1.03 -11.79 22.01
CA ASP A 56 -0.87 -12.02 23.45
C ASP A 56 -0.86 -13.51 23.85
N GLY A 57 -0.46 -14.39 22.93
CA GLY A 57 -0.43 -15.84 23.09
C GLY A 57 -1.71 -16.56 22.62
N LEU A 58 -2.75 -15.82 22.22
CA LEU A 58 -4.01 -16.38 21.73
C LEU A 58 -3.83 -17.29 20.51
N THR A 59 -2.81 -17.05 19.68
CA THR A 59 -2.48 -17.95 18.56
C THR A 59 -2.30 -19.39 19.04
N PHE A 60 -1.58 -19.60 20.14
CA PHE A 60 -1.32 -20.92 20.68
C PHE A 60 -2.56 -21.51 21.37
N GLU A 61 -3.28 -20.71 22.16
CA GLU A 61 -4.48 -21.17 22.88
C GLU A 61 -5.60 -21.60 21.92
N VAL A 62 -5.92 -20.75 20.93
CA VAL A 62 -6.97 -21.03 19.94
C VAL A 62 -6.58 -22.24 19.10
N SER A 63 -5.33 -22.31 18.63
CA SER A 63 -4.84 -23.45 17.85
C SER A 63 -4.88 -24.76 18.64
N ALA A 64 -4.51 -24.73 19.92
CA ALA A 64 -4.56 -25.91 20.79
C ALA A 64 -5.99 -26.42 20.98
N LEU A 65 -6.96 -25.51 21.18
CA LEU A 65 -8.38 -25.84 21.32
C LEU A 65 -8.98 -26.39 20.02
N LEU A 66 -8.70 -25.75 18.87
CA LEU A 66 -9.17 -26.21 17.57
C LEU A 66 -8.59 -27.60 17.23
N ALA A 67 -7.32 -27.85 17.54
CA ALA A 67 -6.67 -29.14 17.30
C ALA A 67 -7.33 -30.31 18.06
N LEU A 68 -7.99 -30.05 19.20
CA LEU A 68 -8.73 -31.07 19.94
C LEU A 68 -9.91 -31.64 19.13
N LEU A 69 -10.50 -30.86 18.21
CA LEU A 69 -11.63 -31.31 17.38
C LEU A 69 -11.25 -32.47 16.45
N LEU A 70 -9.97 -32.62 16.10
CA LEU A 70 -9.48 -33.69 15.23
C LEU A 70 -9.28 -35.02 15.98
N LEU A 71 -9.29 -35.00 17.32
CA LEU A 71 -9.10 -36.20 18.14
C LEU A 71 -10.31 -37.13 18.07
N ASN A 72 -10.04 -38.44 18.10
CA ASN A 72 -11.10 -39.44 18.09
C ASN A 72 -11.85 -39.42 19.45
N PRO A 73 -13.19 -39.27 19.47
CA PRO A 73 -13.95 -39.09 20.71
C PRO A 73 -14.10 -40.40 21.51
N ILE A 74 -13.95 -41.56 20.84
CA ILE A 74 -14.06 -42.87 21.48
C ILE A 74 -12.64 -43.44 21.61
N PRO A 75 -12.16 -43.65 22.85
CA PRO A 75 -10.91 -44.34 23.10
C PRO A 75 -10.88 -45.68 22.36
N TRP A 76 -9.73 -46.06 21.79
CA TRP A 76 -9.49 -47.35 21.13
C TRP A 76 -10.15 -47.57 19.77
N ARG A 77 -10.85 -46.57 19.24
CA ARG A 77 -11.36 -46.60 17.87
C ARG A 77 -10.64 -45.59 17.00
N SER A 78 -10.46 -45.95 15.73
CA SER A 78 -10.01 -45.04 14.69
C SER A 78 -10.70 -45.41 13.39
N ASP A 79 -11.52 -44.50 12.88
CA ASP A 79 -12.28 -44.70 11.65
C ASP A 79 -11.33 -44.92 10.45
N LEU A 80 -10.13 -44.32 10.48
CA LEU A 80 -9.11 -44.49 9.45
C LEU A 80 -8.48 -45.89 9.46
N PHE A 81 -8.13 -46.42 10.64
CA PHE A 81 -7.61 -47.80 10.75
C PHE A 81 -8.69 -48.83 10.39
N ASP A 82 -9.93 -48.56 10.81
CA ASP A 82 -11.08 -49.41 10.48
C ASP A 82 -11.38 -49.45 8.98
N ALA A 83 -11.30 -48.31 8.28
CA ALA A 83 -11.51 -48.23 6.83
C ALA A 83 -10.35 -48.84 6.04
N PHE A 84 -9.10 -48.60 6.46
CA PHE A 84 -7.92 -49.20 5.82
C PHE A 84 -7.93 -50.72 5.95
N SER A 85 -8.19 -51.25 7.15
CA SER A 85 -8.26 -52.70 7.38
C SER A 85 -9.35 -53.38 6.56
N SER A 86 -10.49 -52.72 6.33
CA SER A 86 -11.56 -53.28 5.51
C SER A 86 -11.25 -53.22 4.01
N LEU A 87 -10.49 -52.23 3.55
CA LEU A 87 -10.05 -52.13 2.16
C LEU A 87 -9.00 -53.21 1.84
N VAL A 88 -8.01 -53.40 2.71
CA VAL A 88 -7.02 -54.49 2.57
C VAL A 88 -7.70 -55.86 2.60
N ALA A 89 -8.67 -56.06 3.48
CA ALA A 89 -9.45 -57.30 3.55
C ALA A 89 -10.28 -57.55 2.28
N ALA A 90 -10.76 -56.50 1.61
CA ALA A 90 -11.49 -56.63 0.35
C ALA A 90 -10.58 -57.00 -0.84
N THR A 91 -9.29 -56.61 -0.80
CA THR A 91 -8.32 -56.88 -1.88
C THR A 91 -7.53 -58.19 -1.73
N SER A 92 -7.61 -58.88 -0.59
CA SER A 92 -6.82 -60.09 -0.33
C SER A 92 -7.63 -61.15 0.44
N PRO A 93 -8.26 -62.12 -0.25
CA PRO A 93 -9.14 -63.11 0.39
C PRO A 93 -8.39 -64.18 1.23
N VAL A 94 -7.06 -64.27 1.16
CA VAL A 94 -6.26 -65.32 1.82
C VAL A 94 -5.68 -64.89 3.19
N LEU A 95 -5.61 -63.58 3.48
CA LEU A 95 -5.19 -63.08 4.79
C LEU A 95 -6.43 -62.91 5.68
N ARG A 96 -6.55 -63.77 6.71
CA ARG A 96 -7.58 -63.58 7.76
C ARG A 96 -7.53 -62.13 8.25
N PRO A 97 -8.68 -61.44 8.42
CA PRO A 97 -8.69 -60.07 8.87
C PRO A 97 -8.30 -60.05 10.35
N THR A 98 -7.01 -59.99 10.65
CA THR A 98 -6.57 -59.53 11.95
C THR A 98 -7.01 -58.08 12.00
N SER A 99 -8.06 -57.79 12.77
CA SER A 99 -8.36 -56.41 13.13
C SER A 99 -7.10 -55.87 13.77
N MET A 100 -6.31 -55.07 13.04
CA MET A 100 -5.17 -54.36 13.60
C MET A 100 -5.73 -53.29 14.54
N LYS A 101 -6.24 -53.72 15.69
CA LYS A 101 -6.61 -52.82 16.76
C LYS A 101 -5.29 -52.21 17.26
N PRO A 102 -5.10 -50.89 17.18
CA PRO A 102 -3.89 -50.28 17.70
C PRO A 102 -3.77 -50.63 19.19
N SER A 103 -2.55 -50.93 19.64
CA SER A 103 -2.28 -51.08 21.09
C SER A 103 -2.61 -49.77 21.82
N ARG A 104 -2.78 -49.80 23.16
CA ARG A 104 -3.09 -48.57 23.93
C ARG A 104 -2.08 -47.47 23.61
N ALA A 105 -0.80 -47.86 23.65
CA ALA A 105 0.32 -46.98 23.39
C ALA A 105 0.29 -46.42 21.97
N LEU A 106 0.02 -47.26 20.96
CA LEU A 106 -0.07 -46.81 19.57
C LEU A 106 -1.26 -45.87 19.33
N TRP A 107 -2.40 -46.12 19.99
CA TRP A 107 -3.58 -45.23 19.89
C TRP A 107 -3.31 -43.87 20.54
N ILE A 108 -2.73 -43.84 21.75
CA ILE A 108 -2.36 -42.59 22.44
C ILE A 108 -1.33 -41.83 21.61
N PHE A 109 -0.28 -42.50 21.15
CA PHE A 109 0.74 -41.91 20.28
C PHE A 109 0.10 -41.30 19.02
N TRP A 110 -0.81 -42.02 18.37
CA TRP A 110 -1.50 -41.54 17.17
C TRP A 110 -2.40 -40.33 17.43
N GLN A 111 -3.15 -40.30 18.54
CA GLN A 111 -3.92 -39.10 18.91
C GLN A 111 -2.99 -37.90 19.18
N PHE A 112 -1.90 -38.13 19.89
CA PHE A 112 -0.91 -37.09 20.16
C PHE A 112 -0.29 -36.56 18.86
N THR A 113 0.12 -37.43 17.93
CA THR A 113 0.65 -37.03 16.62
C THR A 113 -0.36 -36.20 15.83
N LYS A 114 -1.64 -36.60 15.79
CA LYS A 114 -2.68 -35.80 15.14
C LYS A 114 -2.82 -34.41 15.74
N TRP A 115 -2.85 -34.33 17.06
CA TRP A 115 -2.98 -33.06 17.76
C TRP A 115 -1.77 -32.16 17.49
N VAL A 116 -0.54 -32.68 17.59
CA VAL A 116 0.68 -31.92 17.31
C VAL A 116 0.71 -31.42 15.87
N LEU A 117 0.36 -32.26 14.89
CA LEU A 117 0.30 -31.85 13.48
C LEU A 117 -0.77 -30.76 13.25
N ALA A 118 -1.97 -30.95 13.80
CA ALA A 118 -3.05 -29.97 13.68
C ALA A 118 -2.71 -28.65 14.36
N PHE A 119 -2.13 -28.71 15.56
CA PHE A 119 -1.67 -27.56 16.31
C PHE A 119 -0.59 -26.79 15.53
N ALA A 120 0.42 -27.48 15.01
CA ALA A 120 1.49 -26.84 14.23
C ALA A 120 0.94 -26.15 12.97
N ILE A 121 0.00 -26.79 12.26
CA ILE A 121 -0.67 -26.21 11.10
C ILE A 121 -1.46 -24.96 11.51
N PHE A 122 -2.28 -25.05 12.57
CA PHE A 122 -3.15 -23.94 12.99
C PHE A 122 -2.38 -22.75 13.55
N VAL A 123 -1.26 -22.99 14.26
CA VAL A 123 -0.35 -21.92 14.72
C VAL A 123 0.25 -21.20 13.52
N ASN A 124 0.70 -21.94 12.51
CA ASN A 124 1.30 -21.35 11.31
C ASN A 124 0.29 -20.50 10.50
N SER A 125 -0.99 -20.90 10.46
CA SER A 125 -2.04 -20.17 9.75
C SER A 125 -2.84 -19.18 10.61
N ASN A 126 -2.52 -18.99 11.90
CA ASN A 126 -3.33 -18.21 12.85
C ASN A 126 -4.83 -18.56 12.82
N GLY A 127 -5.16 -19.83 12.58
CA GLY A 127 -6.53 -20.25 12.27
C GLY A 127 -6.60 -21.58 11.52
N VAL A 128 -7.73 -21.85 10.87
CA VAL A 128 -7.90 -23.09 10.09
C VAL A 128 -7.62 -22.79 8.61
N PRO A 129 -6.70 -23.54 7.96
CA PRO A 129 -6.43 -23.36 6.54
C PRO A 129 -7.72 -23.44 5.70
N GLY A 130 -7.94 -22.43 4.87
CA GLY A 130 -9.14 -22.30 4.02
C GLY A 130 -10.36 -21.65 4.69
N LEU A 131 -10.35 -21.41 6.01
CA LEU A 131 -11.40 -20.65 6.71
C LEU A 131 -10.93 -19.25 7.17
N GLY A 132 -9.62 -18.98 7.09
CA GLY A 132 -9.02 -17.69 7.39
C GLY A 132 -8.45 -17.58 8.81
N ASN A 133 -8.00 -16.38 9.17
CA ASN A 133 -7.46 -16.08 10.49
C ASN A 133 -8.62 -15.96 11.50
N ILE A 134 -8.70 -16.92 12.43
CA ILE A 134 -9.71 -16.96 13.50
C ILE A 134 -9.19 -16.22 14.74
N VAL A 135 -7.87 -16.19 14.94
CA VAL A 135 -7.23 -15.60 16.12
C VAL A 135 -7.55 -14.10 16.24
N ILE A 136 -7.51 -13.37 15.12
CA ILE A 136 -7.89 -11.94 15.11
C ILE A 136 -9.35 -11.72 15.52
N ALA A 137 -10.27 -12.56 15.04
CA ALA A 137 -11.68 -12.50 15.41
C ALA A 137 -11.88 -12.82 16.91
N VAL A 138 -11.16 -13.80 17.45
CA VAL A 138 -11.18 -14.09 18.89
C VAL A 138 -10.60 -12.93 19.70
N SER A 139 -9.49 -12.31 19.25
CA SER A 139 -8.88 -11.15 19.90
C SER A 139 -9.86 -9.96 19.96
N MET A 140 -10.51 -9.63 18.83
CA MET A 140 -11.55 -8.61 18.79
C MET A 140 -12.74 -8.94 19.71
N MET A 141 -13.19 -10.20 19.71
CA MET A 141 -14.29 -10.65 20.58
C MET A 141 -13.95 -10.49 22.07
N LEU A 142 -12.73 -10.83 22.49
CA LEU A 142 -12.27 -10.71 23.88
C LEU A 142 -12.15 -9.24 24.32
N ARG A 143 -11.89 -8.33 23.37
CA ARG A 143 -11.84 -6.88 23.60
C ARG A 143 -13.22 -6.20 23.53
N GLY A 144 -14.29 -6.96 23.29
CA GLY A 144 -15.67 -6.49 23.40
C GLY A 144 -16.29 -5.97 22.10
N TYR A 145 -15.69 -6.23 20.93
CA TYR A 145 -16.25 -5.83 19.64
C TYR A 145 -17.34 -6.83 19.16
N GLY A 146 -18.40 -6.31 18.53
CA GLY A 146 -19.53 -7.09 17.98
C GLY A 146 -20.61 -7.49 19.02
N ASP A 147 -21.72 -8.08 18.55
CA ASP A 147 -22.86 -8.45 19.41
C ASP A 147 -23.47 -9.82 19.06
N TRP A 148 -23.43 -10.77 20.00
CA TRP A 148 -24.06 -12.09 19.87
C TRP A 148 -25.56 -12.05 19.56
N LYS A 149 -26.27 -10.97 19.92
CA LYS A 149 -27.71 -10.82 19.65
C LYS A 149 -28.02 -10.70 18.16
N LEU A 150 -27.06 -10.22 17.35
CA LEU A 150 -27.23 -10.05 15.91
C LEU A 150 -26.97 -11.35 15.13
N VAL A 151 -26.30 -12.34 15.72
CA VAL A 151 -25.94 -13.62 15.06
C VAL A 151 -27.17 -14.35 14.46
N PRO A 152 -28.30 -14.51 15.17
CA PRO A 152 -29.50 -15.10 14.57
C PRO A 152 -30.07 -14.28 13.41
N LYS A 153 -30.05 -12.94 13.53
CA LYS A 153 -30.54 -12.02 12.47
C LYS A 153 -29.69 -12.17 11.20
N ILE A 154 -28.36 -12.26 11.35
CA ILE A 154 -27.41 -12.50 10.26
C ILE A 154 -27.68 -13.86 9.60
N PHE A 155 -27.85 -14.93 10.39
CA PHE A 155 -28.10 -16.28 9.84
C PHE A 155 -29.41 -16.36 9.03
N PHE A 156 -30.47 -15.67 9.46
CA PHE A 156 -31.77 -15.66 8.78
C PHE A 156 -31.93 -14.54 7.74
N SER A 157 -30.88 -13.76 7.47
CA SER A 157 -30.89 -12.69 6.47
C SER A 157 -31.32 -13.13 5.05
N PRO A 158 -31.09 -14.37 4.57
CA PRO A 158 -31.63 -14.80 3.27
C PRO A 158 -33.16 -14.81 3.20
N ILE A 159 -33.86 -14.96 4.32
CA ILE A 159 -35.33 -14.97 4.40
C ILE A 159 -35.86 -13.57 4.76
N GLN A 160 -35.16 -12.87 5.64
CA GLN A 160 -35.47 -11.51 6.06
C GLN A 160 -34.27 -10.60 5.76
N PRO A 161 -34.13 -10.12 4.51
CA PRO A 161 -32.98 -9.32 4.10
C PRO A 161 -32.84 -8.05 4.95
N LEU A 162 -31.61 -7.79 5.38
CA LEU A 162 -31.23 -6.57 6.09
C LEU A 162 -31.24 -5.37 5.15
N GLU A 163 -31.54 -4.19 5.67
CA GLU A 163 -31.35 -2.92 4.95
C GLU A 163 -29.85 -2.53 4.92
N ALA A 164 -29.47 -1.62 4.01
CA ALA A 164 -28.06 -1.24 3.80
C ALA A 164 -27.33 -0.82 5.10
N GLN A 165 -27.92 0.08 5.89
CA GLN A 165 -27.32 0.52 7.16
C GLN A 165 -27.28 -0.62 8.19
N GLU A 166 -28.31 -1.45 8.25
CA GLU A 166 -28.32 -2.59 9.18
C GLU A 166 -27.24 -3.63 8.83
N ILE A 167 -26.87 -3.74 7.55
CA ILE A 167 -25.74 -4.57 7.13
C ILE A 167 -24.44 -3.96 7.67
N ILE A 168 -24.21 -2.67 7.44
CA ILE A 168 -23.02 -1.95 7.93
C ILE A 168 -22.87 -2.13 9.45
N ASP A 169 -23.94 -1.90 10.21
CA ASP A 169 -23.95 -2.04 11.67
C ASP A 169 -23.72 -3.50 12.12
N ALA A 170 -24.10 -4.48 11.29
CA ALA A 170 -23.90 -5.90 11.55
C ALA A 170 -22.50 -6.41 11.16
N ILE A 171 -21.73 -5.69 10.32
CA ILE A 171 -20.42 -6.14 9.82
C ILE A 171 -19.44 -6.50 10.95
N PRO A 172 -19.28 -5.71 12.03
CA PRO A 172 -18.43 -6.11 13.14
C PRO A 172 -18.82 -7.50 13.70
N THR A 173 -20.12 -7.76 13.81
CA THR A 173 -20.61 -9.08 14.28
C THR A 173 -20.41 -10.18 13.23
N MET A 174 -20.56 -9.85 11.95
CA MET A 174 -20.32 -10.78 10.84
C MET A 174 -18.85 -11.23 10.81
N GLU A 175 -17.91 -10.31 11.01
CA GLU A 175 -16.46 -10.59 11.00
C GLU A 175 -15.93 -11.24 12.29
N ILE A 176 -16.67 -11.10 13.40
CA ILE A 176 -16.25 -11.56 14.72
C ILE A 176 -17.05 -12.79 15.15
N GLN A 177 -18.24 -12.61 15.74
CA GLN A 177 -19.00 -13.70 16.36
C GLN A 177 -19.52 -14.71 15.32
N TYR A 178 -20.07 -14.21 14.22
CA TYR A 178 -20.62 -15.08 13.17
C TYR A 178 -19.50 -15.87 12.48
N LYS A 179 -18.33 -15.24 12.23
CA LYS A 179 -17.13 -15.90 11.70
C LYS A 179 -16.62 -17.00 12.63
N VAL A 180 -16.40 -16.69 13.91
CA VAL A 180 -15.93 -17.68 14.90
C VAL A 180 -16.91 -18.86 15.00
N MET A 181 -18.21 -18.58 15.09
CA MET A 181 -19.25 -19.62 15.11
C MET A 181 -19.22 -20.46 13.83
N ARG A 182 -19.23 -19.83 12.64
CA ARG A 182 -19.20 -20.52 11.34
C ARG A 182 -17.97 -21.40 11.23
N ASP A 183 -16.78 -20.89 11.53
CA ASP A 183 -15.52 -21.57 11.26
C ASP A 183 -15.33 -22.78 12.18
N VAL A 184 -15.65 -22.64 13.47
CA VAL A 184 -15.62 -23.75 14.43
C VAL A 184 -16.62 -24.83 14.05
N LEU A 185 -17.86 -24.45 13.71
CA LEU A 185 -18.88 -25.41 13.27
C LEU A 185 -18.51 -26.07 11.95
N THR A 186 -17.94 -25.33 11.00
CA THR A 186 -17.51 -25.86 9.71
C THR A 186 -16.36 -26.84 9.88
N LEU A 187 -15.38 -26.56 10.74
CA LEU A 187 -14.31 -27.50 11.08
C LEU A 187 -14.89 -28.78 11.73
N LEU A 188 -15.82 -28.64 12.67
CA LEU A 188 -16.51 -29.77 13.28
C LEU A 188 -17.24 -30.62 12.23
N LEU A 189 -17.99 -29.98 11.32
CA LEU A 189 -18.72 -30.65 10.25
C LEU A 189 -17.78 -31.30 9.23
N ALA A 190 -16.65 -30.68 8.91
CA ALA A 190 -15.62 -31.27 8.05
C ALA A 190 -15.02 -32.54 8.66
N VAL A 191 -14.68 -32.51 9.96
CA VAL A 191 -14.20 -33.69 10.69
C VAL A 191 -15.27 -34.79 10.68
N LEU A 192 -16.54 -34.44 10.91
CA LEU A 192 -17.65 -35.40 10.85
C LEU A 192 -17.86 -35.96 9.44
N ALA A 193 -17.79 -35.13 8.40
CA ALA A 193 -17.91 -35.54 7.01
C ALA A 193 -16.83 -36.55 6.64
N VAL A 194 -15.56 -36.29 6.99
CA VAL A 194 -14.46 -37.24 6.78
C VAL A 194 -14.72 -38.55 7.52
N ARG A 195 -15.19 -38.52 8.76
CA ARG A 195 -15.52 -39.74 9.53
C ARG A 195 -16.66 -40.53 8.90
N PHE A 196 -17.73 -39.84 8.47
CA PHE A 196 -18.85 -40.49 7.79
C PHE A 196 -18.46 -41.05 6.43
N PHE A 197 -17.55 -40.38 5.71
CA PHE A 197 -16.97 -40.88 4.48
C PHE A 197 -16.11 -42.13 4.71
N LEU A 198 -15.22 -42.12 5.71
CA LEU A 198 -14.44 -43.32 6.09
C LEU A 198 -15.37 -44.48 6.48
N ARG A 199 -16.47 -44.19 7.19
CA ARG A 199 -17.51 -45.18 7.49
C ARG A 199 -18.22 -45.69 6.24
N PHE A 200 -18.49 -44.84 5.26
CA PHE A 200 -19.03 -45.23 3.96
C PHE A 200 -18.08 -46.20 3.24
N VAL A 201 -16.79 -45.84 3.10
CA VAL A 201 -15.77 -46.70 2.46
C VAL A 201 -15.69 -48.04 3.17
N LYS A 202 -15.63 -48.05 4.50
CA LYS A 202 -15.59 -49.26 5.33
C LYS A 202 -16.78 -50.19 5.10
N ASN A 203 -17.99 -49.65 5.08
CA ASN A 203 -19.20 -50.46 4.93
C ASN A 203 -19.37 -50.94 3.48
N LEU A 204 -18.94 -50.13 2.51
CA LEU A 204 -18.98 -50.47 1.09
C LEU A 204 -18.04 -51.63 0.79
N SER A 205 -16.82 -51.59 1.31
CA SER A 205 -15.85 -52.70 1.17
C SER A 205 -16.30 -53.99 1.87
N ARG A 206 -17.30 -53.92 2.76
CA ARG A 206 -17.91 -55.07 3.45
C ARG A 206 -19.23 -55.53 2.83
N GLY A 207 -19.66 -54.95 1.71
CA GLY A 207 -20.92 -55.28 1.04
C GLY A 207 -22.19 -54.81 1.77
N GLN A 208 -22.08 -53.94 2.78
CA GLN A 208 -23.20 -53.49 3.61
C GLN A 208 -23.90 -52.24 3.03
N ILE A 209 -24.53 -52.38 1.86
CA ILE A 209 -25.06 -51.26 1.05
C ILE A 209 -25.90 -50.25 1.86
N GLY A 210 -26.86 -50.71 2.67
CA GLY A 210 -27.72 -49.81 3.47
C GLY A 210 -26.94 -48.98 4.50
N SER A 211 -25.96 -49.62 5.18
CA SER A 211 -25.09 -48.93 6.14
C SER A 211 -24.07 -48.01 5.46
N SER A 212 -23.69 -48.30 4.21
CA SER A 212 -22.86 -47.42 3.38
C SER A 212 -23.63 -46.17 2.99
N LEU A 213 -24.84 -46.32 2.44
CA LEU A 213 -25.69 -45.19 2.04
C LEU A 213 -25.97 -44.23 3.20
N ASN A 214 -26.18 -44.76 4.41
CA ASN A 214 -26.29 -43.93 5.61
C ASN A 214 -25.05 -43.06 5.85
N GLY A 215 -23.84 -43.62 5.71
CA GLY A 215 -22.59 -42.87 5.83
C GLY A 215 -22.45 -41.79 4.74
N LEU A 216 -22.84 -42.11 3.50
CA LEU A 216 -22.82 -41.16 2.40
C LEU A 216 -23.79 -40.00 2.62
N PHE A 217 -25.05 -40.27 3.00
CA PHE A 217 -26.05 -39.22 3.24
C PHE A 217 -25.68 -38.31 4.41
N LEU A 218 -25.10 -38.85 5.49
CA LEU A 218 -24.61 -38.04 6.61
C LEU A 218 -23.40 -37.18 6.22
N CYS A 219 -22.49 -37.73 5.39
CA CYS A 219 -21.38 -36.95 4.84
C CYS A 219 -21.90 -35.78 4.00
N LEU A 220 -22.81 -36.03 3.06
CA LEU A 220 -23.44 -34.99 2.24
C LEU A 220 -24.23 -33.98 3.09
N SER A 221 -24.91 -34.44 4.16
CA SER A 221 -25.62 -33.55 5.09
C SER A 221 -24.67 -32.58 5.77
N CYS A 222 -23.49 -33.04 6.20
CA CYS A 222 -22.47 -32.17 6.79
C CYS A 222 -21.99 -31.12 5.79
N ILE A 223 -21.74 -31.51 4.54
CA ILE A 223 -21.32 -30.59 3.47
C ILE A 223 -22.39 -29.53 3.20
N VAL A 224 -23.65 -29.94 3.01
CA VAL A 224 -24.77 -29.00 2.77
C VAL A 224 -24.97 -28.09 3.97
N PHE A 225 -24.84 -28.59 5.20
CA PHE A 225 -24.98 -27.76 6.38
C PHE A 225 -23.85 -26.73 6.50
N SER A 226 -22.60 -27.09 6.16
CA SER A 226 -21.50 -26.12 6.08
C SER A 226 -21.78 -25.00 5.07
N ILE A 227 -22.40 -25.30 3.93
CA ILE A 227 -22.81 -24.27 2.95
C ILE A 227 -23.88 -23.34 3.54
N ILE A 228 -24.87 -23.89 4.25
CA ILE A 228 -25.93 -23.10 4.90
C ILE A 228 -25.36 -22.19 6.00
N LEU A 229 -24.32 -22.62 6.72
CA LEU A 229 -23.63 -21.76 7.70
C LEU A 229 -22.95 -20.54 7.06
N GLY A 230 -22.70 -20.54 5.74
CA GLY A 230 -22.20 -19.39 5.00
C GLY A 230 -23.28 -18.40 4.56
N ALA A 231 -24.56 -18.67 4.84
CA ALA A 231 -25.67 -17.91 4.25
C ALA A 231 -25.75 -16.43 4.66
N GLY A 232 -25.22 -16.08 5.84
CA GLY A 232 -25.11 -14.68 6.28
C GLY A 232 -24.13 -13.85 5.46
N TYR A 233 -23.34 -14.48 4.60
CA TYR A 233 -22.36 -13.84 3.71
C TYR A 233 -22.80 -13.81 2.24
N TRP A 234 -23.98 -14.35 1.90
CA TRP A 234 -24.40 -14.41 0.50
C TRP A 234 -24.80 -13.03 -0.04
N GLU A 235 -24.53 -12.83 -1.33
CA GLU A 235 -25.23 -11.82 -2.12
C GLU A 235 -26.72 -12.18 -2.21
N MET A 236 -27.59 -11.19 -1.96
CA MET A 236 -29.03 -11.45 -1.87
C MET A 236 -29.80 -10.72 -2.97
N ASP A 237 -30.30 -11.51 -3.93
CA ASP A 237 -31.25 -11.07 -4.94
C ASP A 237 -32.68 -11.59 -4.60
N ALA A 238 -33.66 -11.31 -5.46
CA ALA A 238 -35.03 -11.76 -5.23
C ALA A 238 -35.23 -13.31 -5.20
N THR A 239 -34.26 -14.08 -5.70
CA THR A 239 -34.30 -15.56 -5.70
C THR A 239 -33.65 -16.20 -4.47
N THR A 240 -32.81 -15.45 -3.75
CA THR A 240 -32.05 -15.94 -2.59
C THR A 240 -32.89 -16.61 -1.50
N PRO A 241 -34.09 -16.10 -1.10
CA PRO A 241 -34.93 -16.79 -0.11
C PRO A 241 -35.32 -18.21 -0.54
N PHE A 242 -35.64 -18.40 -1.83
CA PHE A 242 -36.06 -19.69 -2.38
C PHE A 242 -34.87 -20.66 -2.52
N ALA A 243 -33.69 -20.14 -2.86
CA ALA A 243 -32.45 -20.93 -2.88
C ALA A 243 -32.10 -21.43 -1.47
N PHE A 244 -32.21 -20.57 -0.46
CA PHE A 244 -31.98 -20.93 0.94
C PHE A 244 -32.95 -22.01 1.44
N ILE A 245 -34.25 -21.85 1.17
CA ILE A 245 -35.28 -22.85 1.53
C ILE A 245 -35.06 -24.17 0.77
N ALA A 246 -34.64 -24.13 -0.49
CA ALA A 246 -34.30 -25.33 -1.25
C ALA A 246 -33.12 -26.08 -0.63
N LEU A 247 -32.04 -25.39 -0.22
CA LEU A 247 -30.90 -26.00 0.46
C LEU A 247 -31.28 -26.59 1.82
N LEU A 248 -32.12 -25.90 2.60
CA LEU A 248 -32.65 -26.45 3.85
C LEU A 248 -33.48 -27.71 3.61
N THR A 249 -34.29 -27.73 2.54
CA THR A 249 -35.09 -28.89 2.13
C THR A 249 -34.20 -30.07 1.73
N VAL A 250 -33.10 -29.81 1.01
CA VAL A 250 -32.09 -30.84 0.68
C VAL A 250 -31.41 -31.39 1.93
N LEU A 251 -31.01 -30.53 2.87
CA LEU A 251 -30.42 -30.96 4.14
C LEU A 251 -31.36 -31.89 4.91
N VAL A 252 -32.63 -31.47 5.10
CA VAL A 252 -33.65 -32.29 5.77
C VAL A 252 -33.86 -33.61 5.03
N SER A 253 -33.89 -33.58 3.69
CA SER A 253 -34.04 -34.79 2.86
C SER A 253 -32.89 -35.78 3.06
N LEU A 254 -31.64 -35.30 3.11
CA LEU A 254 -30.46 -36.15 3.33
C LEU A 254 -30.45 -36.76 4.73
N ILE A 255 -30.83 -35.98 5.76
CA ILE A 255 -30.95 -36.48 7.13
C ILE A 255 -32.03 -37.56 7.21
N VAL A 256 -33.21 -37.32 6.63
CA VAL A 256 -34.30 -38.32 6.58
C VAL A 256 -33.83 -39.57 5.82
N ALA A 257 -33.15 -39.42 4.67
CA ALA A 257 -32.60 -40.55 3.90
C ALA A 257 -31.56 -41.37 4.70
N SER A 258 -30.73 -40.71 5.52
CA SER A 258 -29.84 -41.37 6.48
C SER A 258 -30.61 -42.22 7.49
N PHE A 259 -31.65 -41.69 8.13
CA PHE A 259 -32.48 -42.45 9.08
C PHE A 259 -33.18 -43.66 8.44
N VAL A 260 -33.67 -43.51 7.21
CA VAL A 260 -34.33 -44.59 6.45
C VAL A 260 -33.34 -45.68 6.07
N SER A 261 -32.17 -45.32 5.54
CA SER A 261 -31.13 -46.28 5.15
C SER A 261 -30.59 -47.11 6.32
N LYS A 262 -30.61 -46.55 7.54
CA LYS A 262 -30.26 -47.28 8.78
C LYS A 262 -31.32 -48.31 9.19
N THR A 263 -32.60 -48.09 8.88
CA THR A 263 -33.72 -48.93 9.33
C THR A 263 -34.18 -49.95 8.28
N ALA A 264 -33.86 -49.73 7.01
CA ALA A 264 -34.32 -50.55 5.88
C ALA A 264 -33.58 -51.89 5.71
N VAL A 265 -32.44 -52.12 6.39
CA VAL A 265 -31.60 -53.31 6.14
C VAL A 265 -31.01 -53.91 7.43
N PRO A 266 -31.83 -54.66 8.19
CA PRO A 266 -31.37 -55.92 8.77
C PRO A 266 -32.18 -57.05 8.15
N GLU A 267 -31.47 -58.02 7.58
CA GLU A 267 -31.94 -59.32 7.06
C GLU A 267 -33.45 -59.61 7.22
N GLY A 268 -34.20 -59.46 6.13
CA GLY A 268 -35.49 -60.14 5.96
C GLY A 268 -36.75 -59.48 6.53
N ARG A 269 -36.72 -58.26 7.11
CA ARG A 269 -37.97 -57.56 7.49
C ARG A 269 -38.24 -56.35 6.61
N THR A 270 -39.31 -56.44 5.81
CA THR A 270 -39.92 -55.31 5.13
C THR A 270 -40.51 -54.33 6.17
N PHE A 271 -40.41 -53.02 5.89
CA PHE A 271 -41.09 -51.99 6.68
C PHE A 271 -42.54 -52.39 6.97
N SER A 272 -43.02 -52.20 8.21
CA SER A 272 -44.47 -52.26 8.50
C SER A 272 -45.20 -51.29 7.56
N ARG A 273 -46.33 -51.70 6.93
CA ARG A 273 -47.07 -50.91 5.92
C ARG A 273 -47.20 -49.42 6.28
N GLY A 274 -47.54 -49.09 7.53
CA GLY A 274 -47.69 -47.70 7.99
C GLY A 274 -46.41 -46.86 7.97
N LYS A 275 -45.26 -47.42 8.35
CA LYS A 275 -43.97 -46.72 8.35
C LYS A 275 -43.43 -46.50 6.93
N ARG A 276 -43.70 -47.42 5.99
CA ARG A 276 -43.33 -47.27 4.57
C ARG A 276 -44.11 -46.13 3.90
N SER A 277 -45.41 -46.07 4.15
CA SER A 277 -46.27 -45.01 3.62
C SER A 277 -45.90 -43.63 4.17
N ALA A 278 -45.57 -43.52 5.47
CA ALA A 278 -45.12 -42.26 6.06
C ALA A 278 -43.81 -41.73 5.46
N THR A 279 -42.81 -42.60 5.25
CA THR A 279 -41.55 -42.21 4.61
C THR A 279 -41.72 -41.76 3.17
N ILE A 280 -42.56 -42.46 2.39
CA ILE A 280 -42.87 -42.07 1.01
C ILE A 280 -43.61 -40.73 0.99
N LEU A 281 -44.56 -40.51 1.90
CA LEU A 281 -45.29 -39.24 2.01
C LEU A 281 -44.36 -38.07 2.34
N ILE A 282 -43.47 -38.23 3.31
CA ILE A 282 -42.47 -37.21 3.68
C ILE A 282 -41.53 -36.94 2.50
N GLY A 283 -41.04 -37.98 1.83
CA GLY A 283 -40.16 -37.83 0.66
C GLY A 283 -40.84 -37.11 -0.50
N VAL A 284 -42.10 -37.43 -0.80
CA VAL A 284 -42.90 -36.72 -1.82
C VAL A 284 -43.15 -35.27 -1.42
N ALA A 285 -43.46 -35.00 -0.15
CA ALA A 285 -43.64 -33.63 0.34
C ALA A 285 -42.36 -32.78 0.19
N LEU A 286 -41.20 -33.30 0.58
CA LEU A 286 -39.92 -32.61 0.43
C LEU A 286 -39.55 -32.40 -1.05
N LEU A 287 -39.82 -33.39 -1.92
CA LEU A 287 -39.62 -33.25 -3.36
C LEU A 287 -40.51 -32.16 -3.96
N LEU A 288 -41.78 -32.09 -3.55
CA LEU A 288 -42.70 -31.04 -3.99
C LEU A 288 -42.22 -29.65 -3.56
N ILE A 289 -41.78 -29.49 -2.31
CA ILE A 289 -41.22 -28.21 -1.82
C ILE A 289 -40.00 -27.81 -2.65
N LEU A 290 -39.10 -28.75 -2.93
CA LEU A 290 -37.91 -28.50 -3.75
C LEU A 290 -38.30 -28.07 -5.17
N LEU A 291 -39.22 -28.80 -5.82
CA LEU A 291 -39.69 -28.49 -7.17
C LEU A 291 -40.41 -27.14 -7.24
N ILE A 292 -41.19 -26.77 -6.22
CA ILE A 292 -41.84 -25.45 -6.14
C ILE A 292 -40.79 -24.34 -6.07
N ASN A 293 -39.79 -24.45 -5.18
CA ASN A 293 -38.74 -23.43 -5.06
C ASN A 293 -37.94 -23.30 -6.36
N ILE A 294 -37.56 -24.42 -6.99
CA ILE A 294 -36.88 -24.41 -8.30
C ILE A 294 -37.75 -23.77 -9.38
N GLY A 295 -39.05 -24.10 -9.42
CA GLY A 295 -40.00 -23.51 -10.36
C GLY A 295 -40.15 -21.99 -10.17
N VAL A 296 -40.23 -21.52 -8.93
CA VAL A 296 -40.30 -20.08 -8.60
C VAL A 296 -39.01 -19.37 -9.01
N MET A 297 -37.83 -19.93 -8.70
CA MET A 297 -36.55 -19.37 -9.17
C MET A 297 -36.50 -19.28 -10.70
N GLY A 298 -36.95 -20.33 -11.40
CA GLY A 298 -37.08 -20.32 -12.86
C GLY A 298 -37.99 -19.19 -13.35
N TRP A 299 -39.13 -18.97 -12.70
CA TRP A 299 -40.06 -17.88 -13.03
C TRP A 299 -39.45 -16.49 -12.88
N TYR A 300 -38.72 -16.22 -11.79
CA TYR A 300 -38.00 -14.96 -11.60
C TYR A 300 -36.96 -14.74 -12.70
N ARG A 301 -36.15 -15.76 -13.00
CA ARG A 301 -35.08 -15.67 -14.01
C ARG A 301 -35.64 -15.43 -15.42
N LEU A 302 -36.81 -16.00 -15.76
CA LEU A 302 -37.47 -15.74 -17.04
C LEU A 302 -37.97 -14.28 -17.19
N ASN A 303 -38.31 -13.60 -16.10
CA ASN A 303 -38.82 -12.22 -16.09
C ASN A 303 -37.77 -11.18 -15.68
N TRP A 304 -36.50 -11.58 -15.54
CA TRP A 304 -35.45 -10.78 -14.92
C TRP A 304 -35.23 -9.43 -15.59
N ASN A 305 -35.12 -9.41 -16.92
CA ASN A 305 -34.78 -8.19 -17.65
C ASN A 305 -35.86 -7.11 -17.53
N ASN A 306 -37.13 -7.50 -17.50
CA ASN A 306 -38.26 -6.57 -17.41
C ASN A 306 -38.40 -5.95 -16.02
N ASN A 307 -38.05 -6.70 -14.97
CA ASN A 307 -38.21 -6.31 -13.57
C ASN A 307 -36.87 -6.16 -12.82
N TRP A 308 -35.76 -5.94 -13.54
CA TRP A 308 -34.41 -5.91 -12.98
C TRP A 308 -34.27 -4.96 -11.78
N THR A 309 -34.94 -3.80 -11.83
CA THR A 309 -34.91 -2.84 -10.71
C THR A 309 -35.46 -3.46 -9.41
N GLN A 310 -36.51 -4.28 -9.50
CA GLN A 310 -37.12 -4.92 -8.34
C GLN A 310 -36.40 -6.21 -7.94
N TYR A 311 -35.86 -6.96 -8.92
CA TYR A 311 -35.30 -8.30 -8.68
C TYR A 311 -33.82 -8.30 -8.31
N GLU A 312 -33.07 -7.27 -8.74
CA GLU A 312 -31.62 -7.18 -8.54
C GLU A 312 -31.22 -5.83 -7.92
N TRP A 313 -31.61 -4.69 -8.53
CA TRP A 313 -31.12 -3.39 -8.08
C TRP A 313 -31.46 -3.07 -6.62
N GLN A 314 -32.73 -3.13 -6.24
CA GLN A 314 -33.16 -2.84 -4.86
C GLN A 314 -32.65 -3.87 -3.84
N PRO A 315 -32.80 -5.20 -4.04
CA PRO A 315 -32.38 -6.18 -3.05
C PRO A 315 -30.86 -6.36 -2.96
N LEU A 316 -30.12 -6.22 -4.07
CA LEU A 316 -28.69 -6.49 -4.18
C LEU A 316 -27.86 -5.23 -4.41
N THR A 317 -27.93 -4.64 -5.62
CA THR A 317 -26.96 -3.65 -6.09
C THR A 317 -26.92 -2.39 -5.22
N ARG A 318 -28.08 -1.85 -4.84
CA ARG A 318 -28.16 -0.66 -3.98
C ARG A 318 -27.52 -0.88 -2.62
N LYS A 319 -27.70 -2.07 -2.04
CA LYS A 319 -27.09 -2.43 -0.75
C LYS A 319 -25.60 -2.66 -0.90
N GLN A 320 -25.20 -3.32 -1.99
CA GLN A 320 -23.80 -3.52 -2.34
C GLN A 320 -23.07 -2.17 -2.50
N ILE A 321 -23.68 -1.19 -3.16
CA ILE A 321 -23.11 0.17 -3.29
C ILE A 321 -22.90 0.80 -1.92
N ALA A 322 -23.93 0.83 -1.06
CA ALA A 322 -23.79 1.43 0.27
C ALA A 322 -22.69 0.75 1.12
N VAL A 323 -22.69 -0.58 1.19
CA VAL A 323 -21.71 -1.35 1.96
C VAL A 323 -20.30 -1.20 1.37
N THR A 324 -20.16 -1.21 0.04
CA THR A 324 -18.86 -1.07 -0.64
C THR A 324 -18.30 0.34 -0.45
N ARG A 325 -19.13 1.38 -0.51
CA ARG A 325 -18.70 2.77 -0.24
C ARG A 325 -18.20 2.94 1.20
N TRP A 326 -18.93 2.37 2.17
CA TRP A 326 -18.51 2.35 3.57
C TRP A 326 -17.22 1.56 3.77
N ALA A 327 -17.12 0.35 3.20
CA ALA A 327 -15.93 -0.48 3.30
C ALA A 327 -14.70 0.24 2.75
N ALA A 328 -14.79 0.80 1.54
CA ALA A 328 -13.70 1.56 0.94
C ALA A 328 -13.42 2.91 1.62
N GLY A 329 -14.32 3.44 2.45
CA GLY A 329 -14.12 4.71 3.16
C GLY A 329 -14.31 5.94 2.29
N ILE A 330 -15.15 5.84 1.25
CA ILE A 330 -15.38 6.88 0.24
C ILE A 330 -16.69 7.65 0.44
N GLU A 331 -17.37 7.44 1.56
CA GLU A 331 -18.64 8.10 1.88
C GLU A 331 -18.49 9.62 2.05
N ASN A 332 -17.33 10.07 2.50
CA ASN A 332 -17.03 11.47 2.81
C ASN A 332 -16.36 12.25 1.66
N ILE A 333 -16.28 11.67 0.46
CA ILE A 333 -15.76 12.39 -0.72
C ILE A 333 -16.68 13.56 -1.03
N GLN A 334 -16.11 14.77 -1.03
CA GLN A 334 -16.85 15.99 -1.35
C GLN A 334 -16.90 16.19 -2.86
N VAL A 335 -18.11 16.13 -3.44
CA VAL A 335 -18.30 16.33 -4.87
C VAL A 335 -18.65 17.78 -5.16
N SER A 336 -17.92 18.41 -6.07
CA SER A 336 -18.14 19.79 -6.54
C SER A 336 -17.98 19.86 -8.06
N PRO A 337 -18.56 20.85 -8.75
CA PRO A 337 -18.39 20.97 -10.20
C PRO A 337 -17.00 21.53 -10.57
N LEU A 338 -16.45 21.18 -11.74
CA LEU A 338 -15.12 21.64 -12.18
C LEU A 338 -14.97 23.18 -12.18
N GLU A 339 -16.03 23.95 -12.41
CA GLU A 339 -15.98 25.41 -12.38
C GLU A 339 -15.71 25.98 -10.97
N SER A 340 -15.85 25.17 -9.93
CA SER A 340 -15.60 25.55 -8.54
C SER A 340 -14.18 25.29 -8.06
N ILE A 341 -13.29 24.77 -8.92
CA ILE A 341 -11.88 24.57 -8.58
C ILE A 341 -11.29 25.91 -8.13
N PRO A 342 -10.77 26.01 -6.90
CA PRO A 342 -10.21 27.25 -6.41
C PRO A 342 -9.06 27.71 -7.30
N SER A 343 -9.07 28.97 -7.70
CA SER A 343 -7.97 29.55 -8.49
C SER A 343 -6.88 30.10 -7.57
N GLY A 344 -5.63 29.80 -7.90
CA GLY A 344 -4.45 30.41 -7.29
C GLY A 344 -3.92 31.60 -8.08
N ASN A 345 -2.92 32.27 -7.51
CA ASN A 345 -2.14 33.27 -8.23
C ASN A 345 -1.41 32.61 -9.42
N VAL A 346 -1.59 33.17 -10.62
CA VAL A 346 -1.03 32.62 -11.87
C VAL A 346 0.49 32.48 -11.80
N SER A 347 1.19 33.51 -11.35
CA SER A 347 2.66 33.49 -11.25
C SER A 347 3.13 32.43 -10.23
N MET A 348 2.40 32.27 -9.13
CA MET A 348 2.69 31.24 -8.14
C MET A 348 2.50 29.84 -8.71
N ILE A 349 1.38 29.57 -9.39
CA ILE A 349 1.13 28.28 -10.05
C ILE A 349 2.28 27.94 -11.00
N LEU A 350 2.60 28.86 -11.92
CA LEU A 350 3.60 28.61 -12.96
C LEU A 350 5.02 28.42 -12.39
N SER A 351 5.33 29.00 -11.22
CA SER A 351 6.58 28.77 -10.49
C SER A 351 6.65 27.44 -9.72
N LEU A 352 5.53 26.72 -9.60
CA LEU A 352 5.41 25.47 -8.85
C LEU A 352 5.05 24.26 -9.75
N VAL A 353 4.71 24.48 -11.02
CA VAL A 353 4.45 23.39 -11.97
C VAL A 353 5.68 22.50 -12.06
N ARG A 354 5.56 21.25 -11.61
CA ARG A 354 6.63 20.25 -11.72
C ARG A 354 7.10 20.12 -13.18
N GLN A 355 8.41 20.19 -13.39
CA GLN A 355 9.03 20.06 -14.70
C GLN A 355 9.88 18.80 -14.84
N TRP A 356 10.27 18.18 -13.73
CA TRP A 356 10.99 16.91 -13.67
C TRP A 356 10.10 15.85 -13.04
N ASP A 357 9.90 14.72 -13.71
CA ASP A 357 9.19 13.56 -13.18
C ASP A 357 10.13 12.60 -12.44
N ARG A 358 9.56 11.55 -11.85
CA ARG A 358 10.31 10.55 -11.06
C ARG A 358 11.46 9.95 -11.86
N ASP A 359 11.18 9.42 -13.05
CA ASP A 359 12.17 8.67 -13.83
C ASP A 359 13.29 9.59 -14.37
N ALA A 360 12.97 10.84 -14.75
CA ALA A 360 13.97 11.82 -15.19
C ALA A 360 14.83 12.27 -14.01
N ALA A 361 14.21 12.53 -12.86
CA ALA A 361 14.89 12.88 -11.63
C ALA A 361 15.84 11.74 -11.20
N PHE A 362 15.34 10.52 -11.11
CA PHE A 362 16.12 9.34 -10.76
C PHE A 362 17.33 9.16 -11.67
N THR A 363 17.13 9.22 -12.99
CA THR A 363 18.22 9.10 -13.96
C THR A 363 19.25 10.21 -13.79
N LYS A 364 18.80 11.47 -13.64
CA LYS A 364 19.68 12.62 -13.48
C LYS A 364 20.45 12.57 -12.15
N MET A 365 19.81 12.15 -11.06
CA MET A 365 20.41 12.04 -9.72
C MET A 365 21.53 10.99 -9.68
N LYS A 366 21.45 9.91 -10.47
CA LYS A 366 22.53 8.91 -10.58
C LYS A 366 23.90 9.51 -10.92
N ASN A 367 23.95 10.62 -11.68
CA ASN A 367 25.21 11.31 -11.98
C ASN A 367 25.95 11.85 -10.74
N GLN A 368 25.23 12.06 -9.64
CA GLN A 368 25.84 12.56 -8.40
C GLN A 368 26.53 11.45 -7.61
N ILE A 369 26.36 10.19 -7.99
CA ILE A 369 27.05 9.04 -7.38
C ILE A 369 28.39 8.84 -8.08
N GLY A 370 29.47 9.16 -7.37
CA GLY A 370 30.85 9.08 -7.88
C GLY A 370 31.61 7.79 -7.56
N VAL A 371 30.93 6.77 -7.03
CA VAL A 371 31.53 5.50 -6.59
C VAL A 371 30.85 4.30 -7.25
N ASN A 372 31.54 3.16 -7.30
CA ASN A 372 31.05 1.93 -7.94
C ASN A 372 30.29 0.98 -7.01
N TRP A 373 30.06 1.37 -5.75
CA TRP A 373 29.44 0.52 -4.72
C TRP A 373 28.14 1.09 -4.14
N MET A 374 27.67 2.24 -4.65
CA MET A 374 26.39 2.85 -4.26
C MET A 374 25.48 2.97 -5.48
N THR A 375 24.18 2.90 -5.23
CA THR A 375 23.11 3.27 -6.18
C THR A 375 22.01 4.03 -5.44
N LEU A 376 21.05 4.60 -6.16
CA LEU A 376 19.81 5.12 -5.55
C LEU A 376 18.85 3.96 -5.29
N SER A 377 18.08 4.01 -4.20
CA SER A 377 16.95 3.10 -4.02
C SER A 377 15.83 3.45 -4.99
N ASP A 378 15.31 4.67 -4.90
CA ASP A 378 14.33 5.27 -5.80
C ASP A 378 14.43 6.82 -5.74
N ALA A 379 13.49 7.53 -6.36
CA ALA A 379 13.30 8.98 -6.27
C ALA A 379 11.91 9.28 -5.70
N TYR A 380 11.84 9.67 -4.41
CA TYR A 380 10.56 10.00 -3.78
C TYR A 380 10.29 11.49 -3.78
N ILE A 381 9.02 11.85 -3.93
CA ILE A 381 8.58 13.24 -3.86
C ILE A 381 8.30 13.67 -2.42
N VAL A 382 8.87 14.79 -1.99
CA VAL A 382 8.73 15.34 -0.64
C VAL A 382 8.35 16.81 -0.72
N TYR A 383 7.46 17.25 0.19
CA TYR A 383 7.05 18.65 0.34
C TYR A 383 7.68 19.28 1.58
N LEU A 384 8.47 20.34 1.38
CA LEU A 384 9.14 21.08 2.45
C LEU A 384 9.19 22.58 2.13
N GLY A 385 8.84 23.41 3.12
CA GLY A 385 9.04 24.86 3.02
C GLY A 385 8.32 25.54 1.85
N GLY A 386 7.19 25.00 1.36
CA GLY A 386 6.48 25.54 0.21
C GLY A 386 7.00 25.08 -1.15
N ARG A 387 7.95 24.14 -1.18
CA ARG A 387 8.57 23.60 -2.39
C ARG A 387 8.48 22.09 -2.44
N GLU A 388 8.59 21.57 -3.65
CA GLU A 388 8.55 20.16 -3.96
C GLU A 388 9.95 19.68 -4.39
N TYR A 389 10.42 18.58 -3.79
CA TYR A 389 11.74 18.02 -4.03
C TYR A 389 11.65 16.54 -4.38
N TRP A 390 12.43 16.12 -5.39
CA TRP A 390 12.78 14.72 -5.58
C TRP A 390 13.95 14.38 -4.67
N VAL A 391 13.80 13.32 -3.89
CA VAL A 391 14.76 12.86 -2.89
C VAL A 391 15.12 11.41 -3.19
N GLY A 392 16.39 11.18 -3.52
CA GLY A 392 16.95 9.86 -3.75
C GLY A 392 17.95 9.47 -2.66
N PRO A 393 17.53 8.69 -1.65
CA PRO A 393 18.46 8.08 -0.72
C PRO A 393 19.31 7.02 -1.44
N THR A 394 20.58 6.89 -1.03
CA THR A 394 21.44 5.84 -1.57
C THR A 394 21.24 4.50 -0.85
N THR A 395 21.45 3.43 -1.60
CA THR A 395 21.54 2.04 -1.13
C THR A 395 22.82 1.40 -1.67
N VAL A 396 23.13 0.21 -1.18
CA VAL A 396 24.38 -0.49 -1.51
C VAL A 396 24.25 -1.22 -2.85
N LEU A 397 25.24 -1.04 -3.72
CA LEU A 397 25.46 -1.85 -4.91
C LEU A 397 26.71 -2.70 -4.69
N TYR A 398 26.55 -3.97 -4.35
CA TYR A 398 27.70 -4.82 -4.01
C TYR A 398 28.60 -5.06 -5.24
N PRO A 399 29.89 -4.67 -5.20
CA PRO A 399 30.83 -4.93 -6.30
C PRO A 399 31.22 -6.41 -6.43
N SER A 400 30.99 -7.20 -5.38
CA SER A 400 31.21 -8.65 -5.35
C SER A 400 30.12 -9.33 -4.54
N ASP A 401 29.67 -10.49 -5.01
CA ASP A 401 28.60 -11.32 -4.43
C ASP A 401 29.13 -12.29 -3.35
N ASP A 402 30.26 -11.96 -2.74
CA ASP A 402 30.84 -12.77 -1.68
C ASP A 402 30.26 -12.39 -0.30
N TRP A 403 30.23 -13.37 0.61
CA TRP A 403 29.63 -13.18 1.92
C TRP A 403 30.27 -12.04 2.74
N ILE A 404 31.58 -11.81 2.61
CA ILE A 404 32.28 -10.75 3.35
C ILE A 404 31.86 -9.38 2.82
N SER A 405 31.74 -9.22 1.50
CA SER A 405 31.25 -7.99 0.89
C SER A 405 29.85 -7.62 1.41
N HIS A 406 28.93 -8.58 1.41
CA HIS A 406 27.55 -8.36 1.84
C HIS A 406 27.41 -8.06 3.33
N HIS A 407 28.19 -8.74 4.18
CA HIS A 407 27.91 -8.75 5.63
C HIS A 407 28.91 -7.97 6.48
N LEU A 408 30.11 -7.63 5.97
CA LEU A 408 31.20 -7.04 6.78
C LEU A 408 31.78 -5.74 6.22
N ILE A 409 31.80 -5.56 4.89
CA ILE A 409 32.43 -4.39 4.26
C ILE A 409 31.38 -3.31 3.98
N TYR A 410 30.38 -3.63 3.16
CA TYR A 410 29.39 -2.65 2.71
C TYR A 410 28.21 -2.58 3.68
N THR A 411 28.48 -2.06 4.87
CA THR A 411 27.50 -2.01 5.98
C THR A 411 26.53 -0.83 5.89
N HIS A 412 26.81 0.20 5.09
CA HIS A 412 25.98 1.40 4.97
C HIS A 412 26.16 2.07 3.60
N ALA A 413 25.27 3.02 3.30
CA ALA A 413 25.44 3.99 2.21
C ALA A 413 25.44 5.42 2.77
N SER A 414 26.02 6.38 2.06
CA SER A 414 26.47 7.63 2.70
C SER A 414 25.97 8.94 2.06
N ARG A 415 24.81 8.95 1.37
CA ARG A 415 24.31 10.17 0.71
C ARG A 415 22.78 10.21 0.55
N VAL A 416 22.22 11.42 0.57
CA VAL A 416 20.85 11.69 0.09
C VAL A 416 20.92 12.76 -0.98
N ILE A 417 20.57 12.40 -2.22
CA ILE A 417 20.61 13.32 -3.35
C ILE A 417 19.24 13.99 -3.47
N MET A 418 19.21 15.32 -3.47
CA MET A 418 17.96 16.09 -3.58
C MET A 418 17.98 17.01 -4.80
N MET A 419 16.82 17.15 -5.43
CA MET A 419 16.62 17.98 -6.61
C MET A 419 15.28 18.71 -6.53
N ASP A 420 15.27 20.03 -6.77
CA ASP A 420 14.04 20.81 -6.90
C ASP A 420 13.24 20.32 -8.12
N SER A 421 11.97 19.98 -7.94
CA SER A 421 11.16 19.35 -9.00
C SER A 421 10.75 20.31 -10.11
N HIS A 422 10.77 21.61 -9.83
CA HIS A 422 10.45 22.66 -10.79
C HIS A 422 11.69 23.05 -11.61
N THR A 423 12.84 23.31 -10.98
CA THR A 423 14.04 23.76 -11.71
C THR A 423 14.95 22.62 -12.17
N GLY A 424 14.94 21.50 -11.43
CA GLY A 424 15.90 20.41 -11.61
C GLY A 424 17.29 20.71 -11.03
N GLU A 425 17.46 21.78 -10.24
CA GLU A 425 18.72 22.08 -9.57
C GLU A 425 18.90 21.21 -8.33
N TYR A 426 20.16 20.82 -8.05
CA TYR A 426 20.47 20.06 -6.85
C TYR A 426 20.52 20.96 -5.62
N VAL A 427 20.02 20.44 -4.52
CA VAL A 427 20.01 21.12 -3.22
C VAL A 427 20.67 20.20 -2.20
N SER A 428 21.41 20.77 -1.24
CA SER A 428 22.02 19.97 -0.18
C SER A 428 20.98 19.54 0.87
N PRO A 429 21.12 18.37 1.52
CA PRO A 429 20.26 17.97 2.63
C PRO A 429 20.21 19.01 3.76
N SER A 430 21.33 19.69 4.04
CA SER A 430 21.39 20.75 5.05
C SER A 430 20.56 21.97 4.70
N GLU A 431 20.43 22.32 3.42
CA GLU A 431 19.62 23.44 2.97
C GLU A 431 18.12 23.09 2.92
N ALA A 432 17.77 21.90 2.44
CA ALA A 432 16.37 21.50 2.27
C ALA A 432 15.75 20.91 3.55
N PHE A 433 16.44 19.99 4.23
CA PHE A 433 15.97 19.34 5.46
C PHE A 433 16.46 20.02 6.75
N GLY A 434 17.43 20.95 6.67
CA GLY A 434 17.98 21.61 7.87
C GLY A 434 18.93 20.74 8.71
N VAL A 435 19.31 19.56 8.21
CA VAL A 435 20.17 18.59 8.91
C VAL A 435 21.65 19.00 8.90
N PRO A 436 22.45 18.63 9.91
CA PRO A 436 23.82 19.13 10.06
C PRO A 436 24.80 18.70 8.95
N GLY A 437 24.47 17.64 8.20
CA GLY A 437 25.30 17.13 7.11
C GLY A 437 24.64 15.97 6.37
N GLU A 438 25.42 15.30 5.51
CA GLU A 438 24.99 14.07 4.83
C GLU A 438 24.80 12.93 5.84
N PRO A 439 23.64 12.25 5.84
CA PRO A 439 23.35 11.17 6.77
C PRO A 439 24.08 9.87 6.36
N ARG A 440 24.24 8.98 7.33
CA ARG A 440 24.70 7.60 7.06
C ARG A 440 23.52 6.65 7.13
N ILE A 441 23.21 6.02 6.01
CA ILE A 441 22.05 5.15 5.84
C ILE A 441 22.48 3.72 6.16
N TYR A 442 22.15 3.26 7.37
CA TYR A 442 22.27 1.87 7.79
C TYR A 442 20.96 1.10 7.61
N TYR A 443 19.83 1.82 7.60
CA TYR A 443 18.48 1.30 7.45
C TYR A 443 17.79 2.09 6.32
N GLY A 444 17.29 1.38 5.32
CA GLY A 444 16.79 2.00 4.08
C GLY A 444 16.21 0.96 3.14
N GLU A 445 15.59 1.41 2.05
CA GLU A 445 15.08 0.49 1.03
C GLU A 445 16.24 -0.23 0.31
N GLY A 446 16.09 -1.54 0.14
CA GLY A 446 17.08 -2.38 -0.54
C GLY A 446 18.18 -2.95 0.37
N PHE A 447 18.09 -2.71 1.68
CA PHE A 447 19.03 -3.26 2.68
C PHE A 447 18.55 -4.61 3.22
N TYR A 448 18.46 -5.61 2.34
CA TYR A 448 17.93 -6.94 2.66
C TYR A 448 18.86 -7.80 3.54
N ASP A 449 20.18 -7.61 3.40
CA ASP A 449 21.17 -8.44 4.12
C ASP A 449 21.40 -7.94 5.55
N GLU A 450 21.46 -8.87 6.51
CA GLU A 450 22.01 -8.54 7.82
C GLU A 450 23.51 -8.25 7.74
N VAL A 451 23.98 -7.31 8.55
CA VAL A 451 25.42 -6.97 8.60
C VAL A 451 25.97 -7.10 10.01
N TYR A 452 27.26 -7.41 10.09
CA TYR A 452 27.97 -7.53 11.34
C TYR A 452 28.99 -6.41 11.47
N VAL A 453 28.79 -5.56 12.47
CA VAL A 453 29.61 -4.36 12.71
C VAL A 453 30.67 -4.65 13.76
N HIS A 454 31.73 -3.82 13.80
CA HIS A 454 32.81 -3.94 14.78
C HIS A 454 33.53 -5.30 14.80
N VAL A 455 33.65 -5.96 13.64
CA VAL A 455 34.30 -7.27 13.53
C VAL A 455 35.82 -7.12 13.40
N LYS A 456 36.56 -7.69 14.36
CA LYS A 456 38.03 -7.63 14.41
C LYS A 456 38.66 -8.18 13.12
N GLY A 457 39.54 -7.38 12.51
CA GLY A 457 40.27 -7.74 11.30
C GLY A 457 39.59 -7.32 10.00
N PHE A 458 38.39 -6.72 10.07
CA PHE A 458 37.68 -6.15 8.95
C PHE A 458 37.44 -4.65 9.18
N SER A 459 37.41 -3.89 8.09
CA SER A 459 37.08 -2.47 8.09
C SER A 459 35.82 -2.27 7.27
N GLU A 460 34.87 -1.55 7.84
CA GLU A 460 33.67 -1.10 7.13
C GLU A 460 34.07 -0.10 6.03
N ILE A 461 33.24 -0.02 4.98
CA ILE A 461 33.45 0.90 3.86
C ILE A 461 33.57 2.34 4.37
N GLU A 462 34.35 3.15 3.66
CA GLU A 462 34.71 4.53 4.07
C GLU A 462 35.50 4.64 5.39
N ASN A 463 35.91 3.52 6.00
CA ASN A 463 36.60 3.47 7.29
C ASN A 463 35.80 4.16 8.40
N VAL A 464 34.48 4.01 8.33
CA VAL A 464 33.52 4.52 9.29
C VAL A 464 32.81 3.34 9.94
N SER A 465 32.86 3.27 11.27
CA SER A 465 32.10 2.26 12.01
C SER A 465 30.77 2.79 12.51
N TYR A 466 29.83 1.85 12.65
CA TYR A 466 28.50 2.12 13.17
C TYR A 466 28.54 2.69 14.59
N ALA A 467 27.87 3.83 14.81
CA ALA A 467 27.92 4.54 16.09
C ALA A 467 26.71 4.26 16.99
N GLY A 468 25.67 3.61 16.46
CA GLY A 468 24.45 3.31 17.20
C GLY A 468 24.54 2.01 18.01
N GLU A 469 23.48 1.71 18.75
CA GLU A 469 23.33 0.42 19.41
C GLU A 469 23.01 -0.68 18.37
N PRO A 470 23.62 -1.88 18.46
CA PRO A 470 23.31 -2.98 17.56
C PRO A 470 21.90 -3.53 17.79
N ASP A 471 21.32 -4.19 16.79
CA ASP A 471 20.00 -4.83 16.91
C ASP A 471 20.07 -6.09 17.78
N TYR A 472 21.18 -6.83 17.70
CA TYR A 472 21.45 -8.00 18.53
C TYR A 472 22.94 -8.30 18.67
N VAL A 473 23.33 -9.02 19.72
CA VAL A 473 24.71 -9.49 19.93
C VAL A 473 24.75 -11.02 19.98
N LEU A 474 25.32 -11.63 18.94
CA LEU A 474 25.48 -13.08 18.84
C LEU A 474 26.69 -13.54 19.66
N SER A 475 26.48 -14.44 20.63
CA SER A 475 27.56 -14.99 21.45
C SER A 475 27.36 -16.48 21.78
N GLY A 476 28.45 -17.17 22.13
CA GLY A 476 28.43 -18.57 22.55
C GLY A 476 27.74 -19.50 21.55
N TRP A 477 26.80 -20.31 22.03
CA TRP A 477 26.07 -21.27 21.20
C TRP A 477 25.15 -20.60 20.17
N GLN A 478 24.65 -19.39 20.44
CA GLN A 478 23.77 -18.65 19.52
C GLN A 478 24.55 -18.28 18.26
N ARG A 479 25.76 -17.72 18.44
CA ARG A 479 26.72 -17.45 17.37
C ARG A 479 27.05 -18.72 16.59
N MET A 480 27.39 -19.81 17.29
CA MET A 480 27.69 -21.10 16.64
C MET A 480 26.54 -21.58 15.76
N LEU A 481 25.31 -21.55 16.28
CA LEU A 481 24.12 -22.03 15.56
C LEU A 481 23.79 -21.14 14.35
N TRP A 482 23.78 -19.82 14.54
CA TRP A 482 23.47 -18.84 13.49
C TRP A 482 24.40 -19.01 12.28
N PHE A 483 25.71 -18.92 12.50
CA PHE A 483 26.68 -19.03 11.42
C PHE A 483 26.80 -20.44 10.84
N ALA A 484 26.54 -21.51 11.62
CA ALA A 484 26.52 -22.87 11.07
C ALA A 484 25.36 -23.09 10.10
N ILE A 485 24.19 -22.50 10.36
CA ILE A 485 23.03 -22.57 9.46
C ILE A 485 23.24 -21.71 8.22
N SER A 486 23.86 -20.53 8.36
CA SER A 486 24.25 -19.67 7.22
C SER A 486 25.45 -20.19 6.42
N GLY A 487 25.98 -21.39 6.72
CA GLY A 487 27.11 -22.01 6.01
C GLY A 487 28.49 -21.45 6.36
N GLN A 488 28.59 -20.52 7.31
CA GLN A 488 29.82 -19.84 7.72
C GLN A 488 30.52 -20.55 8.89
N PHE A 489 31.00 -21.76 8.66
CA PHE A 489 31.61 -22.58 9.72
C PHE A 489 32.85 -21.95 10.38
N GLY A 490 33.59 -21.10 9.68
CA GLY A 490 34.70 -20.34 10.26
C GLY A 490 34.21 -19.40 11.37
N PHE A 491 33.17 -18.61 11.08
CA PHE A 491 32.51 -17.74 12.07
C PHE A 491 31.77 -18.53 13.15
N ALA A 492 31.32 -19.75 12.86
CA ALA A 492 30.68 -20.62 13.85
C ALA A 492 31.69 -21.20 14.86
N PHE A 493 32.83 -21.73 14.41
CA PHE A 493 33.73 -22.52 15.27
C PHE A 493 35.07 -21.85 15.61
N SER A 494 35.50 -20.88 14.80
CA SER A 494 36.77 -20.15 14.97
C SER A 494 36.56 -18.65 14.70
N PRO A 495 35.68 -17.98 15.47
CA PRO A 495 35.31 -16.60 15.18
C PRO A 495 36.48 -15.64 15.42
N PRO A 496 36.50 -14.48 14.74
CA PRO A 496 37.50 -13.43 14.99
C PRO A 496 37.41 -12.83 16.41
N GLN A 497 36.25 -12.96 17.06
CA GLN A 497 35.95 -12.51 18.42
C GLN A 497 34.77 -13.30 19.02
N GLU A 498 34.62 -13.31 20.35
CA GLU A 498 33.60 -14.14 21.03
C GLU A 498 32.16 -13.68 20.81
N SER A 499 31.95 -12.36 20.72
CA SER A 499 30.65 -11.72 20.52
C SER A 499 30.65 -10.91 19.23
N ILE A 500 29.62 -11.08 18.41
CA ILE A 500 29.47 -10.39 17.12
C ILE A 500 28.20 -9.55 17.16
N GLU A 501 28.35 -8.26 16.95
CA GLU A 501 27.24 -7.30 16.86
C GLU A 501 26.59 -7.40 15.48
N MET A 502 25.26 -7.36 15.45
CA MET A 502 24.47 -7.57 14.24
C MET A 502 23.45 -6.44 14.08
N LEU A 503 23.34 -5.92 12.86
CA LEU A 503 22.20 -5.11 12.40
C LEU A 503 21.31 -6.02 11.56
N TYR A 504 20.05 -6.16 11.96
CA TYR A 504 19.12 -7.16 11.45
C TYR A 504 17.85 -6.51 10.92
N ASN A 505 17.23 -7.10 9.89
CA ASN A 505 15.98 -6.62 9.27
C ASN A 505 16.03 -5.13 8.90
N ARG A 506 17.01 -4.77 8.06
CA ARG A 506 17.39 -3.37 7.82
C ARG A 506 16.58 -2.69 6.72
N ASP A 507 15.93 -3.48 5.87
CA ASP A 507 14.95 -3.00 4.92
C ASP A 507 13.74 -2.42 5.66
N LEU A 508 13.31 -1.23 5.25
CA LEU A 508 12.27 -0.47 5.94
C LEU A 508 10.93 -1.20 5.95
N PHE A 509 10.58 -1.84 4.83
CA PHE A 509 9.28 -2.49 4.67
C PHE A 509 9.25 -3.81 5.44
N GLU A 510 10.28 -4.65 5.31
CA GLU A 510 10.37 -5.90 6.09
C GLU A 510 10.39 -5.63 7.61
N ARG A 511 11.07 -4.56 8.03
CA ARG A 511 11.15 -4.14 9.44
C ARG A 511 9.80 -3.75 10.00
N VAL A 512 9.00 -2.99 9.27
CA VAL A 512 7.67 -2.57 9.71
C VAL A 512 6.65 -3.69 9.56
N GLN A 513 6.59 -4.36 8.40
CA GLN A 513 5.61 -5.41 8.10
C GLN A 513 5.69 -6.58 9.09
N SER A 514 6.86 -6.94 9.59
CA SER A 514 6.99 -8.07 10.53
C SER A 514 6.37 -7.83 11.92
N LEU A 515 5.97 -6.58 12.23
CA LEU A 515 5.16 -6.23 13.41
C LEU A 515 3.65 -6.17 13.12
N LEU A 516 3.27 -6.08 11.84
CA LEU A 516 1.88 -5.87 11.45
C LEU A 516 1.08 -7.18 11.55
N ILE A 517 -0.07 -7.11 12.23
CA ILE A 517 -1.02 -8.20 12.29
C ILE A 517 -1.93 -8.20 11.05
N THR A 518 -2.61 -9.32 10.81
CA THR A 518 -3.45 -9.54 9.62
C THR A 518 -4.42 -8.41 9.36
N GLY A 519 -4.48 -7.92 8.11
CA GLY A 519 -5.38 -6.83 7.69
C GLY A 519 -4.75 -5.45 7.71
N LEU A 520 -3.47 -5.35 8.08
CA LEU A 520 -2.64 -4.17 7.91
C LEU A 520 -1.63 -4.40 6.80
N ASP A 521 -1.37 -3.35 6.03
CA ASP A 521 -0.36 -3.33 4.99
C ASP A 521 0.39 -1.99 4.99
N VAL A 522 1.49 -1.93 4.25
CA VAL A 522 2.33 -0.73 4.10
C VAL A 522 2.28 -0.21 2.68
N ASP A 523 2.39 1.11 2.53
CA ASP A 523 2.61 1.73 1.24
C ASP A 523 4.04 1.42 0.76
N PRO A 524 4.26 0.84 -0.43
CA PRO A 524 5.58 0.54 -0.97
C PRO A 524 6.42 1.79 -1.30
N ALA A 525 5.89 3.01 -1.14
CA ALA A 525 6.60 4.25 -1.39
C ALA A 525 6.96 5.01 -0.09
N ALA A 526 7.94 4.49 0.66
CA ALA A 526 8.50 5.20 1.82
C ALA A 526 9.24 6.47 1.39
N TYR A 527 9.13 7.55 2.17
CA TYR A 527 9.78 8.83 1.86
C TYR A 527 10.48 9.42 3.09
N LEU A 528 11.46 10.28 2.87
CA LEU A 528 12.21 10.89 3.96
C LEU A 528 11.46 12.09 4.56
N VAL A 529 11.42 12.14 5.88
CA VAL A 529 10.92 13.27 6.69
C VAL A 529 11.97 13.69 7.71
N THR A 530 11.88 14.93 8.20
CA THR A 530 12.86 15.48 9.14
C THR A 530 12.23 16.29 10.26
N ASP A 531 12.83 16.21 11.44
CA ASP A 531 12.61 17.11 12.56
C ASP A 531 13.57 18.34 12.57
N GLY A 532 14.40 18.48 11.53
CA GLY A 532 15.45 19.48 11.42
C GLY A 532 16.78 19.08 12.07
N ARG A 533 16.90 17.86 12.61
CA ARG A 533 18.15 17.33 13.19
C ARG A 533 18.52 15.97 12.61
N ARG A 534 17.53 15.09 12.45
CA ARG A 534 17.66 13.74 11.91
C ARG A 534 16.72 13.52 10.73
N LEU A 535 17.00 12.45 10.00
CA LEU A 535 16.16 11.98 8.91
C LEU A 535 15.52 10.66 9.30
N TYR A 536 14.24 10.54 8.96
CA TYR A 536 13.45 9.36 9.19
C TYR A 536 12.83 8.93 7.88
N ALA A 537 12.79 7.63 7.63
CA ALA A 537 11.93 7.08 6.60
C ALA A 537 10.51 6.95 7.16
N ALA A 538 9.55 7.61 6.51
CA ALA A 538 8.14 7.52 6.82
C ALA A 538 7.50 6.36 6.04
N VAL A 539 7.22 5.26 6.74
CA VAL A 539 6.49 4.11 6.21
C VAL A 539 5.02 4.27 6.57
N GLN A 540 4.15 4.38 5.56
CA GLN A 540 2.72 4.59 5.78
C GLN A 540 2.02 3.25 5.96
N VAL A 541 1.23 3.10 7.03
CA VAL A 541 0.47 1.88 7.35
C VAL A 541 -1.01 2.16 7.13
N PHE A 542 -1.66 1.28 6.39
CA PHE A 542 -3.10 1.34 6.15
C PHE A 542 -3.76 -0.02 6.42
N ILE A 543 -5.08 0.02 6.61
CA ILE A 543 -5.91 -1.15 6.75
C ILE A 543 -6.32 -1.59 5.35
N ASP A 544 -6.02 -2.84 5.03
CA ASP A 544 -6.57 -3.56 3.89
C ASP A 544 -7.10 -4.92 4.38
N TYR A 545 -8.36 -4.91 4.82
CA TYR A 545 -8.99 -6.09 5.41
C TYR A 545 -10.15 -6.60 4.55
N GLY A 546 -10.01 -7.80 4.00
CA GLY A 546 -11.05 -8.46 3.21
C GLY A 546 -12.28 -8.83 4.05
N LEU A 547 -13.40 -8.16 3.80
CA LEU A 547 -14.68 -8.46 4.43
C LEU A 547 -15.29 -9.74 3.84
N GLN A 548 -15.99 -10.52 4.66
CA GLN A 548 -16.66 -11.76 4.26
C GLN A 548 -18.06 -11.52 3.67
N SER A 549 -18.64 -10.32 3.84
CA SER A 549 -19.98 -9.99 3.35
C SER A 549 -20.03 -9.98 1.82
N GLY A 550 -20.96 -10.71 1.21
CA GLY A 550 -21.22 -10.65 -0.24
C GLY A 550 -21.67 -9.28 -0.75
N PHE A 551 -22.11 -8.39 0.14
CA PHE A 551 -22.42 -7.00 -0.24
C PHE A 551 -21.18 -6.10 -0.30
N ALA A 552 -20.01 -6.56 0.17
CA ALA A 552 -18.77 -5.81 0.08
C ALA A 552 -18.01 -6.23 -1.18
N ALA A 553 -17.97 -5.36 -2.19
CA ALA A 553 -17.17 -5.57 -3.40
C ALA A 553 -15.75 -4.98 -3.30
N SER A 554 -15.42 -4.37 -2.16
CA SER A 554 -14.10 -3.84 -1.82
C SER A 554 -13.72 -4.30 -0.42
N ASN A 555 -12.42 -4.30 -0.15
CA ASN A 555 -11.89 -4.51 1.18
C ASN A 555 -12.23 -3.31 2.08
N TYR A 556 -12.08 -3.50 3.39
CA TYR A 556 -12.16 -2.40 4.34
C TYR A 556 -10.85 -1.62 4.30
N LEU A 557 -10.91 -0.40 3.73
CA LEU A 557 -9.76 0.44 3.42
C LEU A 557 -9.73 1.69 4.31
N ARG A 558 -8.69 1.87 5.13
CA ARG A 558 -8.52 3.07 5.97
C ARG A 558 -7.05 3.42 6.16
N PHE A 559 -6.71 4.70 6.12
CA PHE A 559 -5.38 5.14 6.52
C PHE A 559 -5.24 5.07 8.05
N LEU A 560 -4.31 4.25 8.55
CA LEU A 560 -4.15 4.02 9.98
C LEU A 560 -3.15 5.00 10.61
N GLY A 561 -1.92 5.05 10.06
CA GLY A 561 -0.84 5.82 10.66
C GLY A 561 0.47 5.73 9.88
N VAL A 562 1.53 6.32 10.44
CA VAL A 562 2.87 6.33 9.85
C VAL A 562 3.87 5.83 10.89
N VAL A 563 4.75 4.93 10.48
CA VAL A 563 5.88 4.47 11.28
C VAL A 563 7.13 5.17 10.77
N LEU A 564 7.79 5.94 11.63
CA LEU A 564 9.08 6.54 11.35
C LEU A 564 10.19 5.57 11.72
N VAL A 565 11.09 5.30 10.79
CA VAL A 565 12.33 4.55 11.01
C VAL A 565 13.51 5.50 10.90
N ASP A 566 14.32 5.61 11.94
CA ASP A 566 15.57 6.38 11.90
C ASP A 566 16.56 5.66 10.97
N ILE A 567 16.98 6.34 9.90
CA ILE A 567 17.82 5.73 8.86
C ILE A 567 19.24 5.43 9.33
N GLU A 568 19.69 6.06 10.41
CA GLU A 568 21.04 5.89 10.95
C GLU A 568 21.09 4.77 11.98
N ASN A 569 20.05 4.59 12.81
CA ASN A 569 20.10 3.64 13.94
C ASN A 569 18.94 2.63 14.03
N GLY A 570 17.95 2.71 13.13
CA GLY A 570 16.87 1.73 13.02
C GLY A 570 15.83 1.77 14.14
N GLU A 571 15.82 2.82 14.98
CA GLU A 571 14.74 3.09 15.92
C GLU A 571 13.42 3.35 15.19
N MET A 572 12.31 2.90 15.78
CA MET A 572 10.98 3.00 15.20
C MET A 572 9.99 3.69 16.13
N ARG A 573 9.16 4.57 15.56
CA ARG A 573 8.06 5.23 16.28
C ARG A 573 6.82 5.28 15.42
N GLY A 574 5.69 4.81 15.94
CA GLY A 574 4.40 4.80 15.26
C GLY A 574 3.53 5.97 15.67
N TYR A 575 3.01 6.71 14.68
CA TYR A 575 2.06 7.82 14.88
C TYR A 575 0.73 7.54 14.19
N ALA A 576 -0.38 7.63 14.93
CA ALA A 576 -1.72 7.40 14.38
C ALA A 576 -2.23 8.64 13.62
N VAL A 577 -2.83 8.39 12.46
CA VAL A 577 -3.50 9.42 11.65
C VAL A 577 -5.01 9.22 11.63
N ALA A 578 -5.48 7.98 11.79
CA ALA A 578 -6.89 7.65 11.88
C ALA A 578 -7.56 8.40 13.04
N LYS A 579 -8.78 8.91 12.79
CA LYS A 579 -9.62 9.47 13.85
C LYS A 579 -10.16 8.34 14.72
N ARG A 580 -10.08 8.49 16.05
CA ARG A 580 -10.71 7.55 16.99
C ARG A 580 -12.23 7.70 16.95
N GLY A 581 -12.95 6.62 16.67
CA GLY A 581 -14.41 6.59 16.71
C GLY A 581 -14.99 5.19 16.56
N PRO A 582 -16.15 4.90 17.18
CA PRO A 582 -16.80 3.59 17.12
C PRO A 582 -17.36 3.24 15.73
N GLU A 583 -17.43 4.21 14.82
CA GLU A 583 -17.90 4.04 13.43
C GLU A 583 -16.91 3.24 12.57
N ASP A 584 -15.62 3.22 12.94
CA ASP A 584 -14.55 2.49 12.25
C ASP A 584 -13.94 1.42 13.17
N PHE A 585 -14.68 0.33 13.40
CA PHE A 585 -14.34 -0.69 14.40
C PHE A 585 -12.95 -1.33 14.24
N LEU A 586 -12.47 -1.53 13.01
CA LEU A 586 -11.14 -2.09 12.75
C LEU A 586 -10.04 -1.08 13.05
N ALA A 587 -10.22 0.19 12.66
CA ALA A 587 -9.26 1.23 12.99
C ALA A 587 -9.15 1.40 14.50
N ASP A 588 -10.28 1.42 15.22
CA ASP A 588 -10.29 1.45 16.68
C ASP A 588 -9.59 0.23 17.29
N PHE A 589 -9.86 -0.98 16.77
CA PHE A 589 -9.16 -2.19 17.23
C PHE A 589 -7.64 -2.08 17.06
N TYR A 590 -7.14 -1.73 15.88
CA TYR A 590 -5.69 -1.63 15.65
C TYR A 590 -5.05 -0.49 16.44
N MET A 591 -5.73 0.66 16.57
CA MET A 591 -5.25 1.76 17.40
C MET A 591 -5.12 1.37 18.88
N ASN A 592 -6.00 0.51 19.38
CA ASN A 592 -5.94 -0.02 20.75
C ASN A 592 -5.03 -1.26 20.88
N TYR A 593 -4.65 -1.88 19.76
CA TYR A 593 -3.76 -3.04 19.75
C TYR A 593 -2.29 -2.63 19.89
N TYR A 594 -1.91 -1.54 19.23
CA TYR A 594 -0.56 -0.98 19.27
C TYR A 594 -0.49 0.29 20.12
N GLY A 595 0.70 0.64 20.61
CA GLY A 595 0.94 1.88 21.36
C GLY A 595 1.17 3.09 20.45
N TRP A 596 0.22 3.44 19.59
CA TRP A 596 0.37 4.58 18.67
C TRP A 596 0.38 5.93 19.42
N GLU A 597 1.27 6.83 18.99
CA GLU A 597 1.37 8.20 19.46
C GLU A 597 0.66 9.19 18.52
N GLU A 598 0.45 10.44 18.95
CA GLU A 598 -0.04 11.49 18.06
C GLU A 598 1.13 12.08 17.24
N PRO A 599 0.94 12.38 15.94
CA PRO A 599 1.97 12.95 15.11
C PRO A 599 2.48 14.28 15.69
N PRO A 600 3.80 14.47 15.86
CA PRO A 600 4.33 15.73 16.36
C PRO A 600 4.12 16.86 15.33
N GLU A 601 4.05 18.11 15.79
CA GLU A 601 3.73 19.27 14.94
C GLU A 601 4.67 19.43 13.73
N TRP A 602 5.93 19.04 13.86
CA TRP A 602 6.90 19.11 12.76
C TRP A 602 6.62 18.08 11.64
N LEU A 603 5.99 16.95 11.97
CA LEU A 603 5.70 15.87 11.03
C LEU A 603 4.46 16.18 10.20
N VAL A 604 3.43 16.77 10.82
CA VAL A 604 2.12 17.01 10.21
C VAL A 604 2.20 17.65 8.81
N PRO A 605 2.96 18.73 8.56
CA PRO A 605 3.05 19.35 7.23
C PRO A 605 3.70 18.46 6.14
N GLN A 606 4.48 17.46 6.54
CA GLN A 606 5.22 16.57 5.63
C GLN A 606 4.40 15.32 5.25
N LEU A 607 3.27 15.06 5.93
CA LEU A 607 2.45 13.89 5.68
C LEU A 607 1.70 13.99 4.35
N ARG A 608 1.71 12.90 3.57
CA ARG A 608 0.80 12.67 2.45
C ARG A 608 -0.16 11.54 2.74
N TYR A 609 -1.21 11.42 1.94
CA TYR A 609 -2.06 10.23 1.96
C TYR A 609 -1.34 9.07 1.25
N PRO A 610 -1.57 7.79 1.60
CA PRO A 610 -0.88 6.67 0.95
C PRO A 610 -1.33 6.49 -0.50
N GLU A 611 -0.39 6.25 -1.41
CA GLU A 611 -0.65 6.08 -2.84
C GLU A 611 -1.37 4.76 -3.12
N GLN A 612 -0.83 3.67 -2.55
CA GLN A 612 -1.40 2.34 -2.69
C GLN A 612 -2.84 2.27 -2.16
N LEU A 613 -3.17 3.04 -1.11
CA LEU A 613 -4.52 3.12 -0.57
C LEU A 613 -5.49 3.84 -1.53
N LEU A 614 -5.03 4.85 -2.28
CA LEU A 614 -5.84 5.50 -3.31
C LEU A 614 -6.00 4.62 -4.55
N GLY A 615 -4.99 3.77 -4.79
CA GLY A 615 -4.96 2.77 -5.85
C GLY A 615 -4.01 3.17 -6.97
N THR A 616 -3.45 2.16 -7.64
CA THR A 616 -2.44 2.30 -8.70
C THR A 616 -2.88 1.60 -9.98
N GLN A 617 -2.14 1.80 -11.07
CA GLN A 617 -2.38 1.05 -12.33
C GLN A 617 -2.09 -0.45 -12.16
N GLU A 618 -1.10 -0.79 -11.33
CA GLU A 618 -0.69 -2.17 -11.08
C GLU A 618 -1.67 -2.88 -10.15
N GLU A 619 -2.18 -2.15 -9.14
CA GLU A 619 -3.12 -2.64 -8.15
C GLU A 619 -4.38 -1.75 -8.09
N PRO A 620 -5.31 -1.90 -9.05
CA PRO A 620 -6.50 -1.03 -9.18
C PRO A 620 -7.61 -1.45 -8.21
N ARG A 621 -7.30 -1.43 -6.91
CA ARG A 621 -8.20 -1.84 -5.81
C ARG A 621 -8.30 -0.80 -4.71
N GLY A 622 -7.70 0.37 -4.89
CA GLY A 622 -7.71 1.43 -3.88
C GLY A 622 -9.04 2.15 -3.81
N GLN A 623 -9.12 3.12 -2.90
CA GLN A 623 -10.34 3.88 -2.62
C GLN A 623 -10.90 4.59 -3.87
N LEU A 624 -10.04 5.17 -4.70
CA LEU A 624 -10.49 5.89 -5.89
C LEU A 624 -10.99 4.92 -6.96
N ASP A 625 -10.32 3.78 -7.15
CA ASP A 625 -10.75 2.76 -8.13
C ASP A 625 -12.13 2.19 -7.79
N VAL A 626 -12.46 2.11 -6.49
CA VAL A 626 -13.82 1.76 -6.04
C VAL A 626 -14.79 2.90 -6.35
N ASP A 627 -14.44 4.15 -6.04
CA ASP A 627 -15.33 5.29 -6.28
C ASP A 627 -15.66 5.47 -7.77
N PHE A 628 -14.75 5.14 -8.69
CA PHE A 628 -14.98 5.21 -10.14
C PHE A 628 -16.25 4.52 -10.63
N ARG A 629 -16.73 3.52 -9.90
CA ARG A 629 -18.00 2.82 -10.19
C ARG A 629 -19.04 3.03 -9.10
N TYR A 630 -18.65 2.93 -7.84
CA TYR A 630 -19.56 2.89 -6.71
C TYR A 630 -20.02 4.27 -6.22
N HIS A 631 -19.69 5.37 -6.90
CA HIS A 631 -20.35 6.67 -6.68
C HIS A 631 -21.77 6.74 -7.27
N VAL A 632 -22.07 5.91 -8.27
CA VAL A 632 -23.35 5.92 -8.98
C VAL A 632 -24.44 5.26 -8.12
N ASN A 633 -25.45 6.05 -7.74
CA ASN A 633 -26.60 5.61 -6.95
C ASN A 633 -27.92 5.58 -7.73
N ASP A 634 -27.92 5.88 -9.03
CA ASP A 634 -29.09 5.81 -9.91
C ASP A 634 -29.12 4.50 -10.71
N ALA A 635 -30.27 3.83 -10.73
CA ALA A 635 -30.43 2.52 -11.34
C ALA A 635 -30.25 2.54 -12.87
N PHE A 636 -30.69 3.62 -13.52
CA PHE A 636 -30.55 3.76 -14.96
C PHE A 636 -29.10 4.03 -15.32
N VAL A 637 -28.45 4.99 -14.65
CA VAL A 637 -27.05 5.36 -14.87
C VAL A 637 -26.12 4.16 -14.61
N TRP A 638 -26.35 3.40 -13.54
CA TRP A 638 -25.57 2.19 -13.25
C TRP A 638 -25.72 1.15 -14.36
N ARG A 639 -26.95 0.94 -14.84
CA ARG A 639 -27.21 -0.07 -15.86
C ARG A 639 -26.71 0.33 -17.25
N SER A 640 -26.74 1.62 -17.57
CA SER A 640 -26.17 2.16 -18.81
C SER A 640 -24.65 2.28 -18.74
N GLY A 641 -24.07 2.35 -17.55
CA GLY A 641 -22.63 2.62 -17.34
C GLY A 641 -22.23 4.02 -17.81
N SER A 642 -23.17 4.96 -17.85
CA SER A 642 -22.95 6.27 -18.52
C SER A 642 -22.17 7.29 -17.69
N ASP A 643 -21.93 6.98 -16.42
CA ASP A 643 -21.20 7.82 -15.46
C ASP A 643 -20.19 6.96 -14.68
N PHE A 644 -19.59 5.97 -15.33
CA PHE A 644 -18.44 5.26 -14.76
C PHE A 644 -17.15 5.91 -15.24
N TYR A 645 -16.11 5.79 -14.42
CA TYR A 645 -14.82 6.40 -14.69
C TYR A 645 -13.75 5.33 -14.94
N GLU A 646 -12.72 5.71 -15.70
CA GLU A 646 -11.51 4.93 -15.87
C GLU A 646 -10.28 5.76 -15.56
N ARG A 647 -9.22 5.09 -15.07
CA ARG A 647 -7.91 5.70 -14.92
C ARG A 647 -7.22 5.76 -16.29
N PRO A 648 -6.87 6.95 -16.81
CA PRO A 648 -6.15 7.05 -18.07
C PRO A 648 -4.78 6.35 -17.98
N GLY A 649 -4.40 5.55 -18.99
CA GLY A 649 -3.22 4.68 -18.96
C GLY A 649 -1.86 5.39 -18.81
N GLY A 650 -1.81 6.71 -19.00
CA GLY A 650 -0.62 7.55 -18.77
C GLY A 650 -0.68 8.40 -17.49
N THR A 651 -1.56 8.04 -16.55
CA THR A 651 -1.73 8.77 -15.29
C THR A 651 -1.65 7.85 -14.07
N GLU A 652 -1.15 8.43 -12.99
CA GLU A 652 -1.00 7.84 -11.65
C GLU A 652 -1.45 8.89 -10.61
N VAL A 653 -1.37 8.56 -9.32
CA VAL A 653 -1.61 9.57 -8.28
C VAL A 653 -0.39 10.47 -8.19
N LEU A 654 -0.55 11.72 -8.61
CA LEU A 654 0.54 12.69 -8.64
C LEU A 654 0.47 13.62 -7.43
N TYR A 655 1.37 13.45 -6.46
CA TYR A 655 1.48 14.39 -5.34
C TYR A 655 2.03 15.73 -5.80
N ILE A 656 1.23 16.77 -5.93
CA ILE A 656 1.60 18.09 -6.46
C ILE A 656 1.29 19.22 -5.48
N LEU A 657 1.71 20.44 -5.85
CA LEU A 657 1.33 21.66 -5.16
C LEU A 657 0.11 22.31 -5.82
N HIS A 658 -1.04 22.19 -5.17
CA HIS A 658 -2.25 22.89 -5.56
C HIS A 658 -2.35 24.23 -4.84
N THR A 659 -2.48 25.31 -5.60
CA THR A 659 -2.54 26.67 -5.03
C THR A 659 -3.98 27.15 -4.88
N VAL A 660 -4.31 27.69 -3.70
CA VAL A 660 -5.58 28.37 -3.43
C VAL A 660 -5.27 29.77 -2.93
N GLY A 661 -5.63 30.79 -3.71
CA GLY A 661 -5.20 32.17 -3.47
C GLY A 661 -3.67 32.29 -3.50
N ASN A 662 -3.06 32.71 -2.38
CA ASN A 662 -1.60 32.85 -2.22
C ASN A 662 -0.97 31.74 -1.36
N ARG A 663 -1.64 30.58 -1.22
CA ARG A 663 -1.14 29.44 -0.44
C ARG A 663 -1.05 28.19 -1.30
N ALA A 664 0.03 27.43 -1.15
CA ALA A 664 0.18 26.11 -1.74
C ALA A 664 -0.23 25.03 -0.73
N TYR A 665 -0.96 24.03 -1.20
CA TYR A 665 -1.35 22.84 -0.46
C TYR A 665 -0.74 21.63 -1.14
N PHE A 666 -0.14 20.75 -0.36
CA PHE A 666 0.34 19.47 -0.85
C PHE A 666 -0.84 18.51 -1.02
N VAL A 667 -1.05 18.03 -2.24
CA VAL A 667 -2.22 17.19 -2.59
C VAL A 667 -1.83 16.05 -3.53
N GLY A 668 -2.42 14.88 -3.38
CA GLY A 668 -2.46 13.86 -4.43
C GLY A 668 -3.50 14.24 -5.49
N LEU A 669 -3.09 14.30 -6.76
CA LEU A 669 -3.94 14.54 -7.92
C LEU A 669 -4.18 13.22 -8.65
N GLN A 670 -5.45 12.83 -8.83
CA GLN A 670 -5.83 11.75 -9.74
C GLN A 670 -6.83 12.27 -10.79
N LEU A 671 -6.45 12.16 -12.06
CA LEU A 671 -7.30 12.54 -13.19
C LEU A 671 -8.12 11.32 -13.65
N VAL A 672 -9.36 11.54 -14.08
CA VAL A 672 -10.24 10.46 -14.55
C VAL A 672 -10.95 10.80 -15.85
N GLU A 673 -11.11 9.80 -16.70
CA GLU A 673 -11.90 9.86 -17.93
C GLU A 673 -13.20 9.08 -17.75
N TYR A 674 -14.20 9.39 -18.58
CA TYR A 674 -15.38 8.53 -18.65
C TYR A 674 -15.01 7.16 -19.22
N GLU A 675 -15.46 6.09 -18.55
CA GLU A 675 -15.17 4.70 -18.93
C GLU A 675 -15.58 4.45 -20.39
N ALA A 676 -14.65 3.89 -21.17
CA ALA A 676 -14.85 3.57 -22.58
C ALA A 676 -15.33 4.73 -23.47
N SER A 677 -15.14 5.99 -23.06
CA SER A 677 -15.52 7.16 -23.86
C SER A 677 -14.65 7.26 -25.14
N PRO A 678 -15.26 7.26 -26.35
CA PRO A 678 -14.50 7.40 -27.61
C PRO A 678 -13.71 8.70 -27.70
N GLY A 679 -14.25 9.79 -27.15
CA GLY A 679 -13.59 11.10 -27.13
C GLY A 679 -12.55 11.26 -26.01
N LYS A 680 -12.37 10.24 -25.15
CA LYS A 680 -11.50 10.31 -23.97
C LYS A 680 -11.70 11.62 -23.18
N ASN A 681 -12.96 11.89 -22.85
CA ASN A 681 -13.39 13.12 -22.20
C ASN A 681 -13.05 13.08 -20.70
N LEU A 682 -12.64 14.22 -20.15
CA LEU A 682 -12.38 14.38 -18.72
C LEU A 682 -13.70 14.23 -17.95
N ALA A 683 -13.76 13.22 -17.08
CA ALA A 683 -14.85 13.03 -16.13
C ALA A 683 -14.66 13.89 -14.88
N GLY A 684 -13.42 14.12 -14.47
CA GLY A 684 -13.11 14.98 -13.34
C GLY A 684 -11.69 14.81 -12.83
N LEU A 685 -11.42 15.39 -11.67
CA LEU A 685 -10.17 15.21 -10.94
C LEU A 685 -10.43 15.08 -9.44
N TYR A 686 -9.66 14.21 -8.79
CA TYR A 686 -9.62 14.06 -7.34
C TYR A 686 -8.42 14.84 -6.79
N LEU A 687 -8.66 15.63 -5.76
CA LEU A 687 -7.64 16.24 -4.91
C LEU A 687 -7.71 15.58 -3.52
N VAL A 688 -6.63 14.90 -3.14
CA VAL A 688 -6.48 14.26 -1.84
C VAL A 688 -5.48 15.07 -1.03
N TYR A 689 -5.93 15.75 0.01
CA TYR A 689 -5.07 16.66 0.76
C TYR A 689 -4.10 15.92 1.69
N GLY A 690 -2.86 16.41 1.74
CA GLY A 690 -1.86 16.08 2.76
C GLY A 690 -1.75 17.17 3.81
N GLY A 691 -0.69 17.10 4.62
CA GLY A 691 -0.35 18.14 5.59
C GLY A 691 -1.40 18.28 6.69
N GLY A 692 -1.73 19.53 7.03
CA GLY A 692 -2.78 19.84 8.02
C GLY A 692 -4.22 19.50 7.60
N ARG A 693 -4.46 19.04 6.36
CA ARG A 693 -5.77 18.62 5.84
C ARG A 693 -5.77 17.15 5.41
N LEU A 694 -4.89 16.36 6.01
CA LEU A 694 -4.63 14.97 5.63
C LEU A 694 -5.92 14.13 5.52
N GLY A 695 -6.12 13.49 4.36
CA GLY A 695 -7.23 12.58 4.10
C GLY A 695 -8.54 13.25 3.67
N GLU A 696 -8.59 14.58 3.57
CA GLU A 696 -9.73 15.25 2.92
C GLU A 696 -9.69 14.98 1.41
N VAL A 697 -10.76 14.43 0.86
CA VAL A 697 -10.88 14.12 -0.58
C VAL A 697 -11.95 15.00 -1.22
N GLN A 698 -11.56 15.73 -2.27
CA GLN A 698 -12.47 16.53 -3.09
C GLN A 698 -12.47 16.02 -4.52
N PHE A 699 -13.64 15.67 -5.03
CA PHE A 699 -13.84 15.31 -6.43
C PHE A 699 -14.48 16.48 -7.18
N TYR A 700 -13.77 16.99 -8.18
CA TYR A 700 -14.28 18.01 -9.08
C TYR A 700 -14.79 17.35 -10.36
N HIS A 701 -16.10 17.25 -10.47
CA HIS A 701 -16.81 16.52 -11.51
C HIS A 701 -17.14 17.40 -12.73
N SER A 702 -16.96 16.82 -13.91
CA SER A 702 -17.39 17.38 -15.20
C SER A 702 -18.84 17.03 -15.44
N THR A 703 -19.76 18.01 -15.47
CA THR A 703 -21.18 17.68 -15.68
C THR A 703 -21.43 17.30 -17.14
N PRO A 704 -21.92 16.08 -17.45
CA PRO A 704 -22.24 15.68 -18.82
C PRO A 704 -23.57 16.32 -19.24
N ARG A 705 -23.58 17.63 -19.49
CA ARG A 705 -24.73 18.31 -20.10
C ARG A 705 -24.61 18.24 -21.61
N ALA A 706 -25.71 17.91 -22.28
CA ALA A 706 -25.83 17.94 -23.74
C ALA A 706 -25.43 19.27 -24.40
N ASN A 707 -25.36 20.36 -23.63
CA ASN A 707 -25.00 21.72 -24.08
C ASN A 707 -23.74 22.29 -23.40
N ALA A 708 -22.97 21.50 -22.64
CA ALA A 708 -21.71 21.94 -22.06
C ALA A 708 -20.54 21.56 -22.96
N THR A 709 -19.52 22.42 -23.02
CA THR A 709 -18.26 22.14 -23.72
C THR A 709 -17.60 20.93 -23.07
N GLN A 710 -17.47 19.83 -23.81
CA GLN A 710 -16.77 18.64 -23.31
C GLN A 710 -15.28 18.96 -23.20
N LEU A 711 -14.72 18.76 -22.01
CA LEU A 711 -13.30 18.91 -21.77
C LEU A 711 -12.57 17.63 -22.18
N ILE A 712 -11.42 17.77 -22.84
CA ILE A 712 -10.59 16.63 -23.20
C ILE A 712 -9.94 16.06 -21.94
N GLY A 713 -9.84 14.74 -21.86
CA GLY A 713 -9.12 14.03 -20.81
C GLY A 713 -7.62 13.96 -21.06
N PRO A 714 -6.85 13.43 -20.10
CA PRO A 714 -5.39 13.27 -20.20
C PRO A 714 -4.93 12.50 -21.45
N SER A 715 -5.63 11.44 -21.84
CA SER A 715 -5.30 10.64 -23.02
C SER A 715 -5.44 11.46 -24.31
N ALA A 716 -6.51 12.25 -24.40
CA ALA A 716 -6.73 13.14 -25.54
C ALA A 716 -5.76 14.34 -25.54
N ALA A 717 -5.37 14.86 -24.37
CA ALA A 717 -4.36 15.91 -24.25
C ALA A 717 -2.98 15.43 -24.73
N LEU A 718 -2.62 14.19 -24.41
CA LEU A 718 -1.40 13.57 -24.92
C LEU A 718 -1.43 13.44 -26.44
N GLN A 719 -2.54 12.95 -27.02
CA GLN A 719 -2.71 12.87 -28.47
C GLN A 719 -2.65 14.25 -29.15
N ALA A 720 -3.27 15.27 -28.54
CA ALA A 720 -3.20 16.64 -29.04
C ALA A 720 -1.76 17.16 -29.08
N LEU A 721 -0.97 16.89 -28.03
CA LEU A 721 0.44 17.27 -27.98
C LEU A 721 1.26 16.54 -29.06
N GLU A 722 1.07 15.23 -29.22
CA GLU A 722 1.81 14.41 -30.20
C GLU A 722 1.47 14.75 -31.66
N THR A 723 0.25 15.25 -31.91
CA THR A 723 -0.25 15.55 -33.26
C THR A 723 0.02 17.00 -33.70
N ASP A 724 0.40 17.88 -32.77
CA ASP A 724 0.85 19.24 -33.08
C ASP A 724 2.05 19.22 -34.06
N ASP A 725 1.99 20.04 -35.10
CA ASP A 725 2.98 20.02 -36.19
C ASP A 725 4.40 20.32 -35.71
N TYR A 726 4.56 21.26 -34.75
CA TYR A 726 5.86 21.60 -34.20
C TYR A 726 6.37 20.46 -33.32
N VAL A 727 5.57 20.00 -32.36
CA VAL A 727 5.96 18.93 -31.43
C VAL A 727 6.26 17.64 -32.17
N ARG A 728 5.41 17.22 -33.10
CA ARG A 728 5.63 16.03 -33.94
C ARG A 728 6.96 16.11 -34.67
N THR A 729 7.29 17.27 -35.24
CA THR A 729 8.59 17.48 -35.90
C THR A 729 9.73 17.36 -34.88
N GLN A 730 9.63 18.00 -33.72
CA GLN A 730 10.66 17.89 -32.67
C GLN A 730 10.85 16.44 -32.19
N LEU A 731 9.79 15.68 -31.97
CA LEU A 731 9.87 14.27 -31.54
C LEU A 731 10.60 13.40 -32.57
N THR A 732 10.51 13.71 -33.88
CA THR A 732 11.31 13.00 -34.91
C THR A 732 12.79 13.39 -34.91
N LEU A 733 13.12 14.61 -34.49
CA LEU A 733 14.51 15.10 -34.39
C LEU A 733 15.19 14.63 -33.11
N LEU A 734 14.42 14.52 -32.02
CA LEU A 734 14.85 14.08 -30.70
C LEU A 734 14.81 12.55 -30.63
N THR A 735 15.88 11.91 -31.10
CA THR A 735 16.05 10.46 -30.99
C THR A 735 16.04 10.06 -29.50
N ASN A 736 15.09 9.19 -29.11
CA ASN A 736 14.79 8.77 -27.71
C ASN A 736 14.14 9.86 -26.83
N SER A 737 13.21 10.60 -27.40
CA SER A 737 12.30 11.42 -26.61
C SER A 737 11.27 10.57 -25.85
N ARG A 738 10.88 11.04 -24.66
CA ARG A 738 9.74 10.51 -23.90
C ARG A 738 8.91 11.65 -23.32
N LEU A 739 7.60 11.43 -23.21
CA LEU A 739 6.70 12.31 -22.49
C LEU A 739 6.74 11.99 -20.99
N GLY A 740 6.61 13.01 -20.15
CA GLY A 740 6.51 12.87 -18.71
C GLY A 740 5.09 12.96 -18.17
N ASN A 741 5.00 13.26 -16.88
CA ASN A 741 3.73 13.37 -16.14
C ASN A 741 2.75 14.34 -16.79
N ILE A 742 1.47 13.95 -16.82
CA ILE A 742 0.37 14.79 -17.29
C ILE A 742 -0.23 15.54 -16.10
N LEU A 743 0.10 16.82 -15.98
CA LEU A 743 -0.33 17.66 -14.85
C LEU A 743 -1.46 18.58 -15.27
N LEU A 744 -2.53 18.68 -14.49
CA LEU A 744 -3.66 19.57 -14.78
C LEU A 744 -3.74 20.69 -13.75
N TYR A 745 -3.69 21.94 -14.21
CA TYR A 745 -3.80 23.13 -13.35
C TYR A 745 -4.94 24.05 -13.81
N SER A 746 -5.61 24.67 -12.83
CA SER A 746 -6.61 25.73 -13.06
C SER A 746 -5.92 27.10 -13.00
N ILE A 747 -5.82 27.78 -14.14
CA ILE A 747 -5.17 29.09 -14.29
C ILE A 747 -6.19 30.05 -14.88
N GLY A 748 -6.54 31.11 -14.14
CA GLY A 748 -7.50 32.12 -14.60
C GLY A 748 -8.89 31.54 -14.91
N GLY A 749 -9.32 30.51 -14.17
CA GLY A 749 -10.62 29.84 -14.38
C GLY A 749 -10.67 28.90 -15.58
N LYS A 750 -9.53 28.56 -16.19
CA LYS A 750 -9.40 27.59 -17.29
C LYS A 750 -8.41 26.50 -16.92
N LEU A 751 -8.62 25.32 -17.50
CA LEU A 751 -7.79 24.14 -17.24
C LEU A 751 -6.73 23.96 -18.33
N TYR A 752 -5.50 23.73 -17.91
CA TYR A 752 -4.35 23.54 -18.79
C TYR A 752 -3.56 22.30 -18.38
N TYR A 753 -3.26 21.44 -19.36
CA TYR A 753 -2.37 20.31 -19.18
C TYR A 753 -0.93 20.74 -19.41
N PHE A 754 -0.03 20.42 -18.48
CA PHE A 754 1.42 20.58 -18.62
C PHE A 754 2.06 19.19 -18.74
N ILE A 755 2.84 19.00 -19.81
CA ILE A 755 3.46 17.71 -20.14
C ILE A 755 4.92 17.98 -20.54
N PRO A 756 5.92 17.64 -19.70
CA PRO A 756 7.32 17.81 -20.04
C PRO A 756 7.77 16.76 -21.06
N VAL A 757 8.68 17.14 -21.95
CA VAL A 757 9.32 16.23 -22.92
C VAL A 757 10.78 16.08 -22.55
N TYR A 758 11.24 14.85 -22.33
CA TYR A 758 12.63 14.54 -21.99
C TYR A 758 13.34 13.85 -23.14
N ILE A 759 14.66 13.97 -23.14
CA ILE A 759 15.58 13.23 -24.01
C ILE A 759 16.45 12.36 -23.12
N THR A 760 16.48 11.07 -23.40
CA THR A 760 17.35 10.10 -22.72
C THR A 760 18.45 9.60 -23.67
N THR A 761 19.55 9.12 -23.11
CA THR A 761 20.66 8.55 -23.92
C THR A 761 20.35 7.12 -24.35
N THR A 762 20.76 6.73 -25.56
CA THR A 762 20.58 5.36 -26.13
C THR A 762 21.38 4.26 -25.42
N THR A 763 22.33 4.61 -24.57
CA THR A 763 23.20 3.65 -23.90
C THR A 763 22.46 2.98 -22.75
N ALA A 764 22.50 1.64 -22.69
CA ALA A 764 22.03 0.90 -21.52
C ALA A 764 22.79 1.40 -20.27
N GLY A 765 22.06 1.82 -19.22
CA GLY A 765 22.64 2.47 -18.05
C GLY A 765 22.96 3.96 -18.23
N GLY A 766 22.34 4.61 -19.22
CA GLY A 766 22.44 6.05 -19.44
C GLY A 766 22.12 6.87 -18.20
N VAL A 767 23.04 7.74 -17.79
CA VAL A 767 22.90 8.57 -16.59
C VAL A 767 22.49 10.01 -16.91
N ILE A 768 22.44 10.40 -18.19
CA ILE A 768 22.10 11.78 -18.60
C ILE A 768 20.67 11.84 -19.09
N THR A 769 19.86 12.72 -18.47
CA THR A 769 18.53 13.10 -18.94
C THR A 769 18.44 14.62 -19.00
N LYS A 770 17.84 15.15 -20.06
CA LYS A 770 17.57 16.58 -20.22
C LYS A 770 16.10 16.80 -20.55
N MET A 771 15.49 17.82 -19.96
CA MET A 771 14.20 18.32 -20.43
C MET A 771 14.44 19.10 -21.72
N ALA A 772 13.78 18.69 -22.79
CA ALA A 772 13.86 19.34 -24.09
C ALA A 772 13.03 20.62 -24.10
N PHE A 773 11.76 20.50 -23.70
CA PHE A 773 10.80 21.57 -23.58
C PHE A 773 9.60 21.11 -22.75
N MET A 774 8.82 22.08 -22.27
CA MET A 774 7.51 21.89 -21.66
C MET A 774 6.42 22.09 -22.71
N GLY A 775 5.48 21.16 -22.81
CA GLY A 775 4.26 21.30 -23.60
C GLY A 775 3.09 21.78 -22.73
N VAL A 776 2.23 22.63 -23.28
CA VAL A 776 0.96 23.03 -22.65
C VAL A 776 -0.20 22.87 -23.62
N VAL A 777 -1.30 22.29 -23.13
CA VAL A 777 -2.51 22.02 -23.92
C VAL A 777 -3.73 22.62 -23.23
N ASP A 778 -4.56 23.35 -23.98
CA ASP A 778 -5.86 23.86 -23.51
C ASP A 778 -6.88 22.70 -23.39
N ALA A 779 -7.36 22.43 -22.17
CA ALA A 779 -8.28 21.33 -21.91
C ALA A 779 -9.67 21.52 -22.55
N ALA A 780 -10.03 22.75 -22.96
CA ALA A 780 -11.35 23.03 -23.52
C ALA A 780 -11.54 22.54 -24.96
N THR A 781 -10.47 22.53 -25.76
CA THR A 781 -10.56 22.16 -27.18
C THR A 781 -9.49 21.18 -27.64
N GLY A 782 -8.37 21.06 -26.94
CA GLY A 782 -7.19 20.31 -27.40
C GLY A 782 -6.51 20.88 -28.65
N SER A 783 -7.10 21.88 -29.31
CA SER A 783 -6.60 22.44 -30.55
C SER A 783 -5.52 23.50 -30.33
N LYS A 784 -5.35 23.97 -29.10
CA LYS A 784 -4.33 24.95 -28.74
C LYS A 784 -3.24 24.23 -27.96
N VAL A 785 -2.10 24.07 -28.63
CA VAL A 785 -0.88 23.49 -28.09
C VAL A 785 0.21 24.54 -28.22
N ALA A 786 1.04 24.68 -27.20
CA ALA A 786 2.24 25.50 -27.25
C ALA A 786 3.37 24.83 -26.48
N THR A 787 4.60 25.26 -26.75
CA THR A 787 5.80 24.76 -26.09
C THR A 787 6.67 25.91 -25.60
N GLY A 788 7.55 25.60 -24.64
CA GLY A 788 8.55 26.54 -24.14
C GLY A 788 9.67 25.82 -23.38
N PRO A 789 10.78 26.51 -23.05
CA PRO A 789 11.85 25.94 -22.25
C PRO A 789 11.43 25.61 -20.82
N ASP A 790 10.36 26.24 -20.32
CA ASP A 790 9.79 26.04 -19.00
C ASP A 790 8.26 26.22 -19.01
N ALA A 791 7.60 25.90 -17.90
CA ALA A 791 6.15 26.02 -17.74
C ALA A 791 5.61 27.45 -17.96
N LEU A 792 6.30 28.48 -17.47
CA LEU A 792 5.90 29.88 -17.62
C LEU A 792 5.95 30.31 -19.11
N SER A 793 7.03 29.95 -19.79
CA SER A 793 7.26 30.25 -21.19
C SER A 793 6.28 29.52 -22.10
N ALA A 794 6.01 28.22 -21.83
CA ALA A 794 5.03 27.44 -22.57
C ALA A 794 3.62 28.04 -22.43
N TYR A 795 3.21 28.38 -21.20
CA TYR A 795 1.93 29.02 -20.95
C TYR A 795 1.80 30.39 -21.62
N SER A 796 2.84 31.22 -21.53
CA SER A 796 2.88 32.55 -22.16
C SER A 796 2.72 32.45 -23.68
N SER A 797 3.43 31.51 -24.32
CA SER A 797 3.30 31.21 -25.74
C SER A 797 1.87 30.79 -26.11
N LEU A 798 1.20 29.97 -25.28
CA LEU A 798 -0.17 29.51 -25.53
C LEU A 798 -1.19 30.66 -25.55
N ILE A 799 -1.07 31.60 -24.62
CA ILE A 799 -1.99 32.74 -24.50
C ILE A 799 -1.61 33.91 -25.43
N GLY A 800 -0.51 33.79 -26.18
CA GLY A 800 0.00 34.86 -27.03
C GLY A 800 0.56 36.05 -26.23
N ALA A 801 0.94 35.83 -24.97
CA ALA A 801 1.62 36.82 -24.14
C ALA A 801 3.13 36.64 -24.31
N THR A 802 3.87 37.75 -24.42
CA THR A 802 5.31 37.68 -24.24
C THR A 802 5.61 37.30 -22.78
N PRO A 803 6.47 36.31 -22.51
CA PRO A 803 6.80 35.90 -21.15
C PRO A 803 7.33 37.12 -20.41
N THR A 804 6.50 37.62 -19.53
CA THR A 804 6.78 38.78 -18.70
C THR A 804 7.21 38.25 -17.34
N THR A 805 8.47 37.81 -17.22
CA THR A 805 9.23 38.51 -16.19
C THR A 805 9.38 39.91 -16.72
N GLY A 806 8.44 40.79 -16.35
CA GLY A 806 8.49 42.17 -16.80
C GLY A 806 9.85 42.73 -16.40
N TRP A 807 10.49 43.53 -17.27
CA TRP A 807 11.64 44.33 -16.85
C TRP A 807 11.34 45.08 -15.55
N GLN A 808 10.05 45.37 -15.28
CA GLN A 808 9.51 45.94 -14.05
C GLN A 808 9.76 45.07 -12.81
N GLU A 809 9.59 43.76 -12.87
CA GLU A 809 9.85 42.86 -11.73
C GLU A 809 11.34 42.68 -11.49
N ARG A 810 12.13 42.51 -12.57
CA ARG A 810 13.61 42.46 -12.46
C ARG A 810 14.16 43.77 -11.90
N PHE A 811 13.62 44.88 -12.36
CA PHE A 811 13.96 46.21 -11.87
C PHE A 811 13.56 46.37 -10.40
N GLN A 812 12.35 45.95 -10.01
CA GLN A 812 11.92 46.01 -8.62
C GLN A 812 12.82 45.16 -7.72
N ARG A 813 13.22 43.97 -8.15
CA ARG A 813 14.14 43.11 -7.40
C ARG A 813 15.53 43.71 -7.21
N VAL A 814 16.02 44.48 -8.18
CA VAL A 814 17.27 45.25 -8.04
C VAL A 814 17.11 46.33 -6.97
N LEU A 815 15.97 47.03 -6.94
CA LEU A 815 15.68 48.03 -5.92
C LEU A 815 15.48 47.40 -4.53
N ASP A 816 14.82 46.25 -4.46
CA ASP A 816 14.61 45.48 -3.23
C ASP A 816 15.95 44.97 -2.67
N LEU A 817 16.89 44.56 -3.54
CA LEU A 817 18.23 44.17 -3.12
C LEU A 817 18.96 45.34 -2.45
N ILE A 818 18.92 46.55 -3.05
CA ILE A 818 19.54 47.75 -2.48
C ILE A 818 18.89 48.10 -1.15
N SER A 819 17.56 48.09 -1.10
CA SER A 819 16.76 48.41 0.10
C SER A 819 17.00 47.41 1.24
N SER A 820 17.18 46.12 0.92
CA SER A 820 17.45 45.06 1.91
C SER A 820 18.79 45.21 2.62
N GLU A 821 19.72 45.98 2.05
CA GLU A 821 21.03 46.28 2.61
C GLU A 821 21.03 47.61 3.41
N GLY A 822 19.85 48.21 3.62
CA GLY A 822 19.66 49.44 4.40
C GLY A 822 20.08 50.73 3.69
N ILE A 823 20.09 50.72 2.35
CA ILE A 823 20.47 51.85 1.50
C ILE A 823 19.28 52.22 0.62
N ASP A 824 19.01 53.52 0.46
CA ASP A 824 17.90 54.00 -0.36
C ASP A 824 18.29 54.10 -1.84
N ALA A 825 17.43 53.62 -2.74
CA ALA A 825 17.63 53.72 -4.19
C ALA A 825 16.91 54.95 -4.76
N ILE A 826 17.67 55.91 -5.29
CA ILE A 826 17.13 57.21 -5.76
C ILE A 826 17.22 57.33 -7.29
N LYS A 827 16.07 57.57 -7.93
CA LYS A 827 16.00 57.84 -9.37
C LYS A 827 16.53 59.24 -9.68
N THR A 828 17.46 59.33 -10.62
CA THR A 828 17.99 60.60 -11.13
C THR A 828 17.88 60.66 -12.65
N GLN A 829 17.74 61.86 -13.22
CA GLN A 829 17.69 62.04 -14.67
C GLN A 829 19.08 61.85 -15.31
N LYS A 830 20.12 62.42 -14.68
CA LYS A 830 21.52 62.28 -15.04
C LYS A 830 22.38 62.47 -13.78
N VAL A 831 23.53 61.83 -13.75
CA VAL A 831 24.55 62.01 -12.71
C VAL A 831 25.80 62.60 -13.35
N PHE A 832 26.40 63.60 -12.70
CA PHE A 832 27.68 64.20 -13.12
C PHE A 832 28.64 64.19 -11.94
N ALA A 833 29.89 63.78 -12.18
CA ALA A 833 30.97 63.84 -11.21
C ALA A 833 32.23 64.46 -11.82
N ASN A 834 33.16 64.91 -10.99
CA ASN A 834 34.46 65.36 -11.47
C ASN A 834 35.29 64.18 -12.01
N VAL A 835 35.06 62.98 -11.47
CA VAL A 835 35.71 61.73 -11.90
C VAL A 835 34.68 60.61 -11.88
N GLU A 836 34.55 59.88 -12.98
CA GLU A 836 33.62 58.74 -13.12
C GLU A 836 34.42 57.43 -13.24
N ILE A 837 34.10 56.45 -12.41
CA ILE A 837 34.80 55.18 -12.29
C ILE A 837 33.77 54.06 -12.47
N LYS A 838 33.80 53.42 -13.64
CA LYS A 838 32.99 52.24 -13.93
C LYS A 838 33.62 51.01 -13.28
N LEU A 839 32.89 50.38 -12.37
CA LEU A 839 33.32 49.20 -11.64
C LEU A 839 33.08 47.92 -12.43
N ASN A 840 31.88 47.80 -13.02
CA ASN A 840 31.46 46.59 -13.70
C ASN A 840 30.37 46.88 -14.75
N GLU A 841 30.16 45.94 -15.67
CA GLU A 841 29.05 45.88 -16.61
C GLU A 841 28.46 44.49 -16.60
N THR A 842 27.16 44.39 -16.34
CA THR A 842 26.46 43.11 -16.21
C THR A 842 25.07 43.19 -16.82
N SER A 843 24.43 42.03 -17.03
CA SER A 843 23.08 41.93 -17.57
C SER A 843 22.14 41.28 -16.57
N TYR A 844 20.90 41.73 -16.57
CA TYR A 844 19.77 41.09 -15.92
C TYR A 844 18.55 41.13 -16.85
N VAL A 845 18.64 40.36 -17.94
CA VAL A 845 17.58 40.28 -18.97
C VAL A 845 16.80 38.97 -18.86
N ALA A 846 17.41 37.93 -18.29
CA ALA A 846 16.77 36.68 -17.91
C ALA A 846 17.10 36.32 -16.46
N GLU A 847 16.31 35.43 -15.85
CA GLU A 847 16.49 35.08 -14.43
C GLU A 847 17.79 34.31 -14.15
N SER A 848 18.31 33.61 -15.17
CA SER A 848 19.66 33.02 -15.16
C SER A 848 20.76 34.03 -14.88
N ASP A 849 20.55 35.31 -15.20
CA ASP A 849 21.57 36.35 -15.06
C ASP A 849 21.62 36.93 -13.64
N TRP A 850 20.63 36.62 -12.79
CA TRP A 850 20.49 37.24 -11.47
C TRP A 850 21.71 37.01 -10.59
N ALA A 851 22.33 35.83 -10.64
CA ALA A 851 23.52 35.53 -9.84
C ALA A 851 24.68 36.50 -10.16
N GLY A 852 24.90 36.78 -11.45
CA GLY A 852 25.91 37.74 -11.91
C GLY A 852 25.56 39.18 -11.55
N ALA A 853 24.32 39.59 -11.81
CA ALA A 853 23.84 40.93 -11.49
C ALA A 853 23.89 41.23 -9.98
N ARG A 854 23.41 40.28 -9.16
CA ARG A 854 23.47 40.35 -7.69
C ARG A 854 24.91 40.48 -7.20
N GLY A 855 25.84 39.72 -7.77
CA GLY A 855 27.26 39.79 -7.42
C GLY A 855 27.84 41.19 -7.65
N ALA A 856 27.61 41.77 -8.84
CA ALA A 856 28.09 43.10 -9.17
C ALA A 856 27.46 44.21 -8.31
N ILE A 857 26.15 44.11 -8.01
CA ILE A 857 25.45 45.07 -7.15
C ILE A 857 25.95 44.96 -5.70
N LYS A 858 26.14 43.73 -5.19
CA LYS A 858 26.71 43.53 -3.85
C LYS A 858 28.13 44.07 -3.74
N GLU A 859 28.95 43.90 -4.77
CA GLU A 859 30.29 44.47 -4.79
C GLU A 859 30.27 46.00 -4.70
N LEU A 860 29.38 46.67 -5.45
CA LEU A 860 29.15 48.11 -5.34
C LEU A 860 28.73 48.51 -3.91
N ILE A 861 27.80 47.76 -3.30
CA ILE A 861 27.30 48.05 -1.95
C ILE A 861 28.39 47.85 -0.88
N ASP A 862 29.02 46.68 -0.85
CA ASP A 862 29.91 46.28 0.25
C ASP A 862 31.30 46.95 0.15
N ASN A 863 31.83 47.15 -1.06
CA ASN A 863 33.15 47.74 -1.24
C ASN A 863 33.14 49.26 -1.39
N TYR A 864 32.01 49.87 -1.77
CA TYR A 864 31.94 51.31 -2.00
C TYR A 864 30.89 51.96 -1.11
N ALA A 865 29.60 51.62 -1.27
CA ALA A 865 28.52 52.31 -0.54
C ALA A 865 28.70 52.27 0.99
N LYS A 866 28.85 51.07 1.57
CA LYS A 866 29.00 50.89 3.02
C LYS A 866 30.33 51.45 3.56
N LYS A 867 31.44 51.23 2.86
CA LYS A 867 32.76 51.75 3.28
C LYS A 867 32.84 53.27 3.26
N MET A 868 32.09 53.90 2.35
CA MET A 868 32.00 55.36 2.24
C MET A 868 30.91 55.97 3.13
N GLY A 869 30.12 55.16 3.84
CA GLY A 869 29.01 55.63 4.68
C GLY A 869 27.87 56.25 3.88
N ALA A 870 27.66 55.82 2.63
CA ALA A 870 26.58 56.33 1.79
C ALA A 870 25.23 55.74 2.23
N SER A 871 24.24 56.61 2.46
CA SER A 871 22.85 56.21 2.73
C SER A 871 22.03 55.97 1.47
N GLU A 872 22.55 56.38 0.30
CA GLU A 872 21.80 56.43 -0.96
C GLU A 872 22.64 55.88 -2.11
N ILE A 873 22.00 55.12 -3.01
CA ILE A 873 22.53 54.74 -4.33
C ILE A 873 21.67 55.42 -5.39
N PHE A 874 22.31 56.14 -6.30
CA PHE A 874 21.63 56.77 -7.42
C PHE A 874 21.52 55.80 -8.59
N TYR A 875 20.38 55.84 -9.26
CA TYR A 875 20.18 55.13 -10.51
C TYR A 875 19.66 56.06 -11.61
N TRP A 876 20.13 55.84 -12.84
CA TRP A 876 19.76 56.63 -14.01
C TRP A 876 19.76 55.77 -15.28
N GLU A 877 19.03 56.23 -16.29
CA GLU A 877 18.99 55.56 -17.59
C GLU A 877 20.21 56.01 -18.41
N VAL A 878 21.07 55.06 -18.80
CA VAL A 878 22.26 55.32 -19.64
C VAL A 878 21.82 55.34 -21.10
N ASP A 879 21.00 54.39 -21.49
CA ASP A 879 20.29 54.30 -22.77
C ASP A 879 19.00 53.47 -22.60
N ASP A 880 18.25 53.24 -23.68
CA ASP A 880 16.96 52.55 -23.66
C ASP A 880 17.01 51.15 -23.01
N ASN A 881 18.18 50.50 -22.93
CA ASN A 881 18.35 49.14 -22.40
C ASN A 881 19.24 49.03 -21.15
N ASN A 882 19.99 50.08 -20.83
CA ASN A 882 21.02 50.08 -19.78
C ASN A 882 20.70 51.08 -18.67
N MET A 883 20.84 50.62 -17.43
CA MET A 883 20.73 51.44 -16.22
C MET A 883 22.09 51.57 -15.54
N GLY A 884 22.45 52.78 -15.14
CA GLY A 884 23.57 53.03 -14.24
C GLY A 884 23.11 52.97 -12.80
N LEU A 885 23.89 52.32 -11.94
CA LEU A 885 23.73 52.28 -10.48
C LEU A 885 25.04 52.78 -9.85
N GLY A 886 25.02 53.82 -9.02
CA GLY A 886 26.26 54.36 -8.49
C GLY A 886 26.15 55.22 -7.23
N VAL A 887 27.31 55.42 -6.59
CA VAL A 887 27.48 56.19 -5.36
C VAL A 887 28.41 57.37 -5.62
N LEU A 888 28.04 58.54 -5.08
CA LEU A 888 28.86 59.75 -5.13
C LEU A 888 29.59 59.94 -3.80
N THR A 889 30.88 60.27 -3.87
CA THR A 889 31.67 60.69 -2.71
C THR A 889 32.46 61.95 -3.01
N SER A 890 32.64 62.81 -2.02
CA SER A 890 33.45 64.03 -2.14
C SER A 890 34.73 63.87 -1.33
N GLU A 891 35.87 63.88 -2.03
CA GLU A 891 37.19 63.87 -1.40
C GLU A 891 37.92 65.17 -1.76
N ARG A 892 38.15 66.02 -0.75
CA ARG A 892 38.91 67.29 -0.90
C ARG A 892 38.37 68.20 -2.02
N GLY A 893 37.06 68.22 -2.23
CA GLY A 893 36.40 69.05 -3.26
C GLY A 893 36.30 68.42 -4.65
N VAL A 894 36.75 67.17 -4.82
CA VAL A 894 36.55 66.39 -6.05
C VAL A 894 35.46 65.36 -5.80
N VAL A 895 34.36 65.45 -6.57
CA VAL A 895 33.27 64.48 -6.53
C VAL A 895 33.62 63.29 -7.43
N LYS A 896 33.65 62.09 -6.87
CA LYS A 896 33.88 60.83 -7.59
C LYS A 896 32.59 60.01 -7.65
N LEU A 897 32.28 59.47 -8.82
CA LEU A 897 31.18 58.52 -9.04
C LEU A 897 31.74 57.12 -9.24
N TYR A 898 31.33 56.17 -8.39
CA TYR A 898 31.59 54.74 -8.57
C TYR A 898 30.30 54.07 -9.03
N TYR A 899 30.31 53.41 -10.19
CA TYR A 899 29.07 52.90 -10.76
C TYR A 899 29.21 51.58 -11.52
N VAL A 900 28.09 50.86 -11.60
CA VAL A 900 27.90 49.64 -12.39
C VAL A 900 26.87 49.93 -13.48
N ILE A 901 27.06 49.36 -14.66
CA ILE A 901 26.05 49.37 -15.72
C ILE A 901 25.32 48.03 -15.72
N LEU A 902 24.00 48.08 -15.66
CA LEU A 902 23.11 46.93 -15.70
C LEU A 902 22.24 46.98 -16.95
N LYS A 903 22.40 46.02 -17.86
CA LYS A 903 21.48 45.82 -18.97
C LYS A 903 20.20 45.12 -18.47
N TYR A 904 19.04 45.76 -18.58
CA TYR A 904 17.81 45.29 -17.90
C TYR A 904 16.59 45.12 -18.80
N LYS A 905 16.65 45.59 -20.05
CA LYS A 905 15.62 45.43 -21.10
C LYS A 905 16.13 44.63 -22.29
#